data_AF-A0AA35S305-F1
#
_entry.id   AF-A0AA35S305-F1
#
_cell.length_a   1.000
_cell.length_b   1.000
_cell.length_c   1.000
_cell.angle_alpha   90.00
_cell.angle_beta   90.00
_cell.angle_gamma   90.00
#
_symmetry.space_group_name_H-M   'P 1'
#
loop_
_entity.id
_entity.type
_entity.pdbx_description
1 polymer ?
#
loop_
_entity_poly.entity_id
_entity_poly.type
_entity_poly.pdbx_seq_one_letter_code
_entity_poly.pdbx_strand_id
1 'polypeptide(L)'
;MNITAITESASMCTRSRMIQFKENDQPLTMSTTCTDHVRSTGTYGSLSATRYCMSVSDVGGSILTFRGNQTTEADNRETLMREYALERLSGWFCFVQTTFGQVVSVFHSTTEEVEVVNIKKGIASAFQANLRGTTEETEIDPQSKHISHYSYPDSVDEVRKMRRTIDSEDIIEFPMHIPTRDVKLHEEEDIEYKDGRLIKSNGTLHLSIDSSSTSRLEGSDEFSNAFTAHGSFSMELKLCRISARFSRKRRAIQKSVDGSYSVEENLMATFDERKMELEKLETLRRDLKTPQQVLTALQNINSGKNFKALGQVMVLERKYGAMGVSVTDTVLYYLRKIQSEEDMTQRVAIYSLLSSEGSTRAENALMERLLGEAVSELEKQSIILAISLLSTPSPHVIQTLEEMISQSGNESSTLLLAYGAIVANAPSTQKERMVSFMTALLPPVTSESTHSVIHVLHALGNTKSSLAVEHIVQYLWHEDEDVRVTAVTALRFFTARPDTQQHLLDMLHDSSDSMVEAIIHALRDGYEYNREMPLDQELIESLANITINLGNYYLQDELMYFLRAVGTHSSLALVDLIVSSRAEEARLKRDTSTIWDDPSSEYDFICPLSERQADVRNFPSHQSCLWSETVGKDEGDLKVYLKSGVGLFAGGNKCNCDLKALGKAVVRGHLLGWEADAVKILGCVLKHNGIIKVKAYIKFVGLVLLDVDLPLSYTYQLPQYDLTLFSVSYTFIVYIVPVTLSASLQVHVGGQVFAGLEVGESGSIKGTVSFTPFVTATVDASASASIFVAQVGIFLTGTITYNISAWASVAVCRPQNPWFVEIYLGADHGWSPTSITLGAFYQLRTWTFSWGSRRTWSPLTYTWTLPGSGRLPLIEECTDTDGGEPTPPATTCPSATPVSTSSTTPTASWAKYRPTPTPTPEIVIPHGSGAEPAPPTKPPLTKPKPFFPPV
;
A
#
# COMPACT_ATOMS: atom_id res chain seq x y z
N MET A 1 -9.93 -43.59 16.53
CA MET A 1 -9.05 -43.88 15.37
C MET A 1 -7.70 -44.23 15.92
N ASN A 2 -7.02 -45.30 15.48
CA ASN A 2 -5.62 -45.63 15.83
C ASN A 2 -4.93 -46.20 14.56
N ILE A 3 -3.88 -45.54 14.06
CA ILE A 3 -2.95 -46.15 13.08
C ILE A 3 -1.90 -46.89 13.91
N THR A 4 -2.05 -48.20 14.08
CA THR A 4 -1.34 -48.97 15.14
C THR A 4 -0.01 -49.61 14.71
N ALA A 5 0.50 -49.33 13.51
CA ALA A 5 1.84 -49.75 13.11
C ALA A 5 2.42 -48.72 12.15
N ILE A 6 3.68 -48.34 12.34
CA ILE A 6 4.43 -47.45 11.45
C ILE A 6 5.63 -48.22 10.94
N THR A 7 5.66 -48.53 9.64
CA THR A 7 6.90 -48.88 8.94
C THR A 7 7.31 -47.66 8.12
N GLU A 8 8.25 -46.88 8.65
CA GLU A 8 8.75 -45.66 8.01
C GLU A 8 9.75 -46.01 6.91
N SER A 9 9.41 -45.71 5.66
CA SER A 9 10.38 -45.62 4.56
C SER A 9 10.40 -44.18 4.06
N ALA A 10 11.37 -43.39 4.52
CA ALA A 10 11.58 -42.03 4.03
C ALA A 10 12.22 -42.08 2.63
N SER A 11 11.41 -41.93 1.59
CA SER A 11 11.87 -41.60 0.24
C SER A 11 11.41 -40.20 -0.12
N MET A 12 12.34 -39.28 -0.38
CA MET A 12 12.04 -37.92 -0.81
C MET A 12 11.82 -37.93 -2.32
N CYS A 13 10.60 -37.63 -2.78
CA CYS A 13 10.24 -37.60 -4.21
C CYS A 13 9.66 -36.22 -4.56
N THR A 14 10.33 -35.50 -5.47
CA THR A 14 9.82 -34.26 -6.06
C THR A 14 8.82 -34.60 -7.17
N ARG A 15 7.59 -34.09 -7.10
CA ARG A 15 6.51 -34.35 -8.07
C ARG A 15 6.15 -33.03 -8.75
N SER A 16 6.00 -33.03 -10.08
CA SER A 16 5.56 -31.84 -10.82
C SER A 16 4.13 -32.08 -11.30
N ARG A 17 3.22 -31.15 -11.01
CA ARG A 17 1.84 -31.14 -11.48
C ARG A 17 1.62 -29.89 -12.33
N MET A 18 1.10 -30.06 -13.55
CA MET A 18 0.62 -28.94 -14.36
C MET A 18 -0.90 -29.02 -14.39
N ILE A 19 -1.57 -27.98 -13.90
CA ILE A 19 -3.02 -27.84 -13.88
C ILE A 19 -3.37 -26.68 -14.82
N GLN A 20 -4.06 -26.97 -15.91
CA GLN A 20 -4.56 -25.95 -16.83
C GLN A 20 -6.07 -25.79 -16.63
N PHE A 21 -6.50 -24.60 -16.25
CA PHE A 21 -7.90 -24.21 -16.20
C PHE A 21 -8.22 -23.32 -17.40
N LYS A 22 -9.46 -23.35 -17.87
CA LYS A 22 -10.02 -22.34 -18.77
C LYS A 22 -11.24 -21.71 -18.14
N GLU A 23 -11.22 -20.39 -18.02
CA GLU A 23 -12.34 -19.56 -17.58
C GLU A 23 -12.69 -18.62 -18.75
N ASN A 24 -13.94 -18.65 -19.22
CA ASN A 24 -14.41 -17.85 -20.37
C ASN A 24 -13.54 -17.96 -21.64
N ASP A 25 -13.24 -19.19 -22.07
CA ASP A 25 -12.35 -19.50 -23.21
C ASP A 25 -10.88 -19.06 -23.08
N GLN A 26 -10.45 -18.50 -21.94
CA GLN A 26 -9.06 -18.10 -21.72
C GLN A 26 -8.26 -19.16 -20.94
N PRO A 27 -7.08 -19.62 -21.42
CA PRO A 27 -6.27 -20.63 -20.75
C PRO A 27 -5.45 -20.06 -19.59
N LEU A 28 -5.85 -20.39 -18.36
CA LEU A 28 -5.07 -20.23 -17.13
C LEU A 28 -4.17 -21.46 -16.95
N THR A 29 -2.85 -21.32 -17.11
CA THR A 29 -1.90 -22.42 -16.84
C THR A 29 -1.24 -22.23 -15.49
N MET A 30 -1.56 -23.10 -14.54
CA MET A 30 -0.90 -23.19 -13.23
C MET A 30 0.04 -24.40 -13.21
N SER A 31 1.34 -24.16 -13.05
CA SER A 31 2.32 -25.22 -12.79
C SER A 31 2.73 -25.21 -11.32
N THR A 32 2.75 -26.37 -10.68
CA THR A 32 3.05 -26.51 -9.25
C THR A 32 3.87 -27.77 -9.01
N THR A 33 4.88 -27.70 -8.15
CA THR A 33 5.73 -28.84 -7.79
C THR A 33 5.39 -29.32 -6.39
N CYS A 34 4.69 -30.45 -6.26
CA CYS A 34 4.40 -31.08 -4.98
C CYS A 34 5.55 -32.02 -4.58
N THR A 35 6.20 -31.80 -3.43
CA THR A 35 7.20 -32.74 -2.92
C THR A 35 6.59 -33.64 -1.86
N ASP A 36 6.73 -34.96 -2.00
CA ASP A 36 6.34 -35.94 -0.98
C ASP A 36 7.52 -36.20 -0.05
N HIS A 37 7.28 -36.09 1.25
CA HIS A 37 8.35 -36.16 2.25
C HIS A 37 8.17 -37.29 3.25
N VAL A 38 6.94 -37.75 3.52
CA VAL A 38 6.70 -38.79 4.54
C VAL A 38 5.57 -39.72 4.11
N ARG A 39 5.90 -41.02 4.10
CA ARG A 39 4.96 -42.12 3.92
C ARG A 39 4.93 -42.97 5.18
N SER A 40 3.75 -43.16 5.75
CA SER A 40 3.52 -44.10 6.85
C SER A 40 2.34 -45.01 6.52
N THR A 41 2.53 -46.33 6.61
CA THR A 41 1.49 -47.34 6.40
C THR A 41 0.97 -47.86 7.72
N GLY A 42 -0.34 -47.95 7.91
CA GLY A 42 -0.99 -48.56 9.07
C GLY A 42 -2.50 -48.75 8.84
N THR A 43 -3.34 -48.45 9.83
CA THR A 43 -4.80 -48.67 9.77
C THR A 43 -5.60 -47.39 9.99
N TYR A 44 -6.49 -47.03 9.07
CA TYR A 44 -7.44 -45.93 9.22
C TYR A 44 -8.85 -46.48 9.43
N GLY A 45 -9.37 -46.38 10.67
CA GLY A 45 -10.54 -47.16 11.08
C GLY A 45 -10.19 -48.66 11.11
N SER A 46 -10.97 -49.50 10.40
CA SER A 46 -10.70 -50.93 10.20
C SER A 46 -9.92 -51.24 8.92
N LEU A 47 -9.61 -50.23 8.09
CA LEU A 47 -9.01 -50.41 6.78
C LEU A 47 -7.50 -50.21 6.84
N SER A 48 -6.74 -51.07 6.17
CA SER A 48 -5.31 -50.83 5.95
C SER A 48 -5.15 -49.63 5.00
N ALA A 49 -4.27 -48.69 5.38
CA ALA A 49 -4.11 -47.43 4.68
C ALA A 49 -2.68 -46.88 4.78
N THR A 50 -2.33 -46.06 3.81
CA THR A 50 -1.10 -45.28 3.73
C THR A 50 -1.44 -43.81 3.91
N ARG A 51 -0.76 -43.14 4.83
CA ARG A 51 -0.76 -41.67 4.92
C ARG A 51 0.39 -41.13 4.09
N TYR A 52 0.08 -40.14 3.25
CA TYR A 52 1.02 -39.35 2.47
C TYR A 52 1.04 -37.92 3.02
N CYS A 53 2.23 -37.33 3.16
CA CYS A 53 2.38 -35.93 3.56
C CYS A 53 3.24 -35.18 2.54
N MET A 54 2.66 -34.12 1.99
CA MET A 54 3.19 -33.40 0.85
C MET A 54 3.32 -31.92 1.17
N SER A 55 4.31 -31.26 0.58
CA SER A 55 4.42 -29.81 0.52
C SER A 55 4.25 -29.35 -0.92
N VAL A 56 3.49 -28.29 -1.15
CA VAL A 56 3.43 -27.64 -2.46
C VAL A 56 4.55 -26.62 -2.53
N SER A 57 5.31 -26.59 -3.62
CA SER A 57 6.46 -25.71 -3.84
C SER A 57 6.55 -25.32 -5.31
N ASP A 58 7.32 -24.28 -5.64
CA ASP A 58 7.55 -23.81 -7.03
C ASP A 58 6.23 -23.65 -7.81
N VAL A 59 5.30 -22.89 -7.26
CA VAL A 59 4.04 -22.54 -7.91
C VAL A 59 4.32 -21.44 -8.94
N GLY A 60 4.44 -21.82 -10.21
CA GLY A 60 4.59 -20.90 -11.34
C GLY A 60 3.27 -20.81 -12.10
N GLY A 61 2.57 -19.69 -11.98
CA GLY A 61 1.47 -19.32 -12.87
C GLY A 61 2.00 -18.44 -14.00
N SER A 62 1.69 -18.78 -15.25
CA SER A 62 1.88 -17.86 -16.38
C SER A 62 0.54 -17.67 -17.07
N ILE A 63 -0.01 -16.48 -17.00
CA ILE A 63 -1.12 -16.06 -17.85
C ILE A 63 -0.52 -15.57 -19.17
N LEU A 64 -0.95 -16.15 -20.29
CA LEU A 64 -0.68 -15.57 -21.61
C LEU A 64 -1.59 -14.34 -21.76
N THR A 65 -1.16 -13.19 -21.24
CA THR A 65 -1.92 -11.94 -21.38
C THR A 65 -1.97 -11.47 -22.83
N PHE A 66 -3.17 -11.09 -23.28
CA PHE A 66 -3.38 -10.48 -24.58
C PHE A 66 -2.75 -9.07 -24.61
N ARG A 67 -1.97 -8.77 -25.64
CA ARG A 67 -1.74 -7.38 -26.08
C ARG A 67 -3.05 -6.87 -26.70
N GLY A 68 -3.91 -6.25 -25.90
CA GLY A 68 -5.07 -5.51 -26.35
C GLY A 68 -5.23 -4.26 -25.49
N ASN A 69 -5.23 -3.08 -26.11
CA ASN A 69 -5.34 -1.79 -25.44
C ASN A 69 -6.70 -1.66 -24.72
N GLN A 70 -6.74 -1.97 -23.43
CA GLN A 70 -7.55 -1.34 -22.37
C GLN A 70 -7.43 -2.22 -21.12
N THR A 71 -6.63 -1.77 -20.14
CA THR A 71 -6.50 -2.41 -18.83
C THR A 71 -7.39 -1.65 -17.84
N THR A 72 -8.44 -2.27 -17.32
CA THR A 72 -9.24 -1.75 -16.20
C THR A 72 -8.62 -2.20 -14.86
N GLU A 73 -8.79 -1.42 -13.79
CA GLU A 73 -8.24 -1.74 -12.44
C GLU A 73 -8.77 -3.05 -11.83
N ALA A 74 -9.90 -3.57 -12.33
CA ALA A 74 -10.45 -4.87 -11.92
C ALA A 74 -9.48 -6.03 -12.25
N ASP A 75 -8.79 -5.97 -13.40
CA ASP A 75 -7.81 -6.98 -13.82
C ASP A 75 -6.60 -7.02 -12.86
N ASN A 76 -6.22 -5.88 -12.28
CA ASN A 76 -5.11 -5.81 -11.34
C ASN A 76 -5.45 -6.40 -9.97
N ARG A 77 -6.70 -6.24 -9.49
CA ARG A 77 -7.15 -6.76 -8.19
C ARG A 77 -7.35 -8.27 -8.21
N GLU A 78 -7.86 -8.82 -9.31
CA GLU A 78 -7.98 -10.27 -9.49
C GLU A 78 -6.61 -10.93 -9.63
N THR A 79 -5.66 -10.26 -10.30
CA THR A 79 -4.25 -10.69 -10.37
C THR A 79 -3.58 -10.69 -8.98
N LEU A 80 -3.85 -9.69 -8.14
CA LEU A 80 -3.30 -9.58 -6.77
C LEU A 80 -3.85 -10.63 -5.78
N MET A 81 -5.16 -10.88 -5.78
CA MET A 81 -5.76 -11.94 -4.94
C MET A 81 -5.30 -13.34 -5.38
N ARG A 82 -5.09 -13.54 -6.69
CA ARG A 82 -4.56 -14.79 -7.24
C ARG A 82 -3.07 -14.97 -6.91
N GLU A 83 -2.23 -13.93 -6.99
CA GLU A 83 -0.83 -13.99 -6.52
C GLU A 83 -0.73 -14.27 -5.01
N TYR A 84 -1.62 -13.68 -4.20
CA TYR A 84 -1.68 -13.90 -2.76
C TYR A 84 -2.07 -15.35 -2.37
N ALA A 85 -3.05 -15.94 -3.07
CA ALA A 85 -3.42 -17.35 -2.88
C ALA A 85 -2.28 -18.32 -3.28
N LEU A 86 -1.48 -17.96 -4.31
CA LEU A 86 -0.34 -18.75 -4.79
C LEU A 86 0.84 -18.77 -3.80
N GLU A 87 1.08 -17.68 -3.06
CA GLU A 87 2.08 -17.66 -1.97
C GLU A 87 1.67 -18.57 -0.80
N ARG A 88 0.39 -18.58 -0.44
CA ARG A 88 -0.17 -19.35 0.69
C ARG A 88 -0.35 -20.84 0.40
N LEU A 89 -0.34 -21.25 -0.87
CA LEU A 89 -0.35 -22.65 -1.28
C LEU A 89 0.89 -23.43 -0.80
N SER A 90 1.99 -22.76 -0.46
CA SER A 90 3.29 -23.35 -0.07
C SER A 90 3.29 -24.17 1.25
N GLY A 91 2.13 -24.32 1.90
CA GLY A 91 1.95 -25.10 3.12
C GLY A 91 1.96 -26.62 2.91
N TRP A 92 2.12 -27.34 4.03
CA TRP A 92 2.03 -28.80 4.07
C TRP A 92 0.58 -29.27 4.15
N PHE A 93 0.31 -30.45 3.62
CA PHE A 93 -0.93 -31.18 3.87
C PHE A 93 -0.68 -32.68 3.81
N CYS A 94 -1.56 -33.46 4.42
CA CYS A 94 -1.49 -34.91 4.37
C CYS A 94 -2.82 -35.49 3.93
N PHE A 95 -2.82 -36.69 3.35
CA PHE A 95 -4.05 -37.43 3.08
C PHE A 95 -3.84 -38.91 3.32
N VAL A 96 -4.94 -39.66 3.45
CA VAL A 96 -4.93 -41.10 3.71
C VAL A 96 -5.52 -41.82 2.52
N GLN A 97 -4.77 -42.78 1.98
CA GLN A 97 -5.19 -43.67 0.91
C GLN A 97 -5.28 -45.10 1.43
N THR A 98 -6.39 -45.80 1.22
CA THR A 98 -6.53 -47.20 1.60
C THR A 98 -5.65 -48.11 0.72
N THR A 99 -5.44 -49.36 1.13
CA THR A 99 -4.77 -50.38 0.29
C THR A 99 -5.51 -50.67 -1.01
N PHE A 100 -6.76 -50.24 -1.12
CA PHE A 100 -7.58 -50.35 -2.33
C PHE A 100 -7.46 -49.14 -3.25
N GLY A 101 -6.68 -48.12 -2.87
CA GLY A 101 -6.45 -46.92 -3.67
C GLY A 101 -7.36 -45.74 -3.35
N GLN A 102 -8.32 -45.89 -2.44
CA GLN A 102 -9.30 -44.84 -2.11
C GLN A 102 -8.73 -43.80 -1.13
N VAL A 103 -8.87 -42.53 -1.44
CA VAL A 103 -8.53 -41.39 -0.57
C VAL A 103 -9.71 -41.10 0.35
N VAL A 104 -9.49 -41.26 1.66
CA VAL A 104 -10.59 -41.22 2.66
C VAL A 104 -10.57 -39.97 3.55
N SER A 105 -9.47 -39.21 3.55
CA SER A 105 -9.36 -38.00 4.36
C SER A 105 -8.18 -37.13 3.92
N VAL A 106 -8.31 -35.80 4.07
CA VAL A 106 -7.28 -34.79 3.81
C VAL A 106 -7.14 -33.91 5.06
N PHE A 107 -5.91 -33.68 5.50
CA PHE A 107 -5.53 -32.91 6.67
C PHE A 107 -4.70 -31.69 6.27
N HIS A 108 -5.11 -30.51 6.70
CA HIS A 108 -4.51 -29.21 6.40
C HIS A 108 -4.53 -28.30 7.65
N SER A 109 -3.95 -27.11 7.58
CA SER A 109 -4.02 -26.15 8.70
C SER A 109 -5.44 -25.59 8.84
N THR A 110 -5.90 -25.36 10.07
CA THR A 110 -7.20 -24.72 10.34
C THR A 110 -7.20 -23.23 10.03
N THR A 111 -6.02 -22.64 9.83
CA THR A 111 -5.83 -21.23 9.48
C THR A 111 -5.74 -21.00 7.97
N GLU A 112 -5.86 -22.05 7.15
CA GLU A 112 -5.81 -21.93 5.69
C GLU A 112 -7.18 -21.54 5.14
N GLU A 113 -7.18 -20.63 4.17
CA GLU A 113 -8.37 -20.18 3.44
C GLU A 113 -9.00 -21.33 2.64
N VAL A 114 -10.31 -21.23 2.41
CA VAL A 114 -11.13 -22.30 1.83
C VAL A 114 -10.66 -22.68 0.42
N GLU A 115 -10.22 -21.70 -0.37
CA GLU A 115 -9.70 -21.86 -1.72
C GLU A 115 -8.41 -22.69 -1.74
N VAL A 116 -7.47 -22.39 -0.84
CA VAL A 116 -6.20 -23.13 -0.67
C VAL A 116 -6.48 -24.57 -0.25
N VAL A 117 -7.43 -24.76 0.66
CA VAL A 117 -7.89 -26.08 1.11
C VAL A 117 -8.50 -26.87 -0.04
N ASN A 118 -9.33 -26.25 -0.87
CA ASN A 118 -9.96 -26.90 -2.02
C ASN A 118 -8.95 -27.33 -3.08
N ILE A 119 -7.92 -26.53 -3.35
CA ILE A 119 -6.83 -26.91 -4.26
C ILE A 119 -6.06 -28.12 -3.72
N LYS A 120 -5.73 -28.14 -2.41
CA LYS A 120 -5.05 -29.27 -1.76
C LYS A 120 -5.89 -30.54 -1.78
N LYS A 121 -7.20 -30.42 -1.56
CA LYS A 121 -8.16 -31.52 -1.71
C LYS A 121 -8.17 -32.06 -3.15
N GLY A 122 -8.17 -31.18 -4.15
CA GLY A 122 -8.04 -31.56 -5.57
C GLY A 122 -6.67 -32.14 -5.97
N ILE A 123 -5.60 -31.92 -5.18
CA ILE A 123 -4.33 -32.65 -5.33
C ILE A 123 -4.46 -34.05 -4.72
N ALA A 124 -5.10 -34.17 -3.56
CA ALA A 124 -5.31 -35.47 -2.93
C ALA A 124 -6.23 -36.37 -3.77
N SER A 125 -7.29 -35.84 -4.40
CA SER A 125 -8.20 -36.62 -5.24
C SER A 125 -7.51 -37.25 -6.46
N ALA A 126 -6.44 -36.64 -7.00
CA ALA A 126 -5.64 -37.26 -8.07
C ALA A 126 -4.88 -38.53 -7.63
N PHE A 127 -4.87 -38.85 -6.33
CA PHE A 127 -4.39 -40.13 -5.80
C PHE A 127 -5.51 -41.16 -5.62
N GLN A 128 -6.76 -40.81 -5.92
CA GLN A 128 -7.86 -41.76 -5.95
C GLN A 128 -7.60 -42.82 -7.02
N ALA A 129 -7.83 -44.08 -6.66
CA ALA A 129 -7.69 -45.20 -7.58
C ALA A 129 -8.53 -46.39 -7.14
N ASN A 130 -8.88 -47.23 -8.11
CA ASN A 130 -9.54 -48.50 -7.87
C ASN A 130 -8.58 -49.66 -8.11
N LEU A 131 -7.86 -50.03 -7.04
CA LEU A 131 -6.94 -51.17 -7.08
C LEU A 131 -7.64 -52.52 -6.90
N ARG A 132 -8.97 -52.53 -6.65
CA ARG A 132 -9.77 -53.76 -6.57
C ARG A 132 -10.08 -54.34 -7.95
N GLY A 133 -10.05 -53.53 -9.00
CA GLY A 133 -10.38 -53.99 -10.35
C GLY A 133 -11.87 -54.04 -10.63
N THR A 134 -12.72 -53.37 -9.84
CA THR A 134 -14.15 -53.27 -10.13
C THR A 134 -14.38 -52.26 -11.26
N THR A 135 -15.42 -52.48 -12.07
CA THR A 135 -15.79 -51.58 -13.17
C THR A 135 -16.54 -50.35 -12.70
N GLU A 136 -17.12 -50.39 -11.50
CA GLU A 136 -17.83 -49.29 -10.86
C GLU A 136 -17.48 -49.30 -9.36
N GLU A 137 -17.29 -48.13 -8.78
CA GLU A 137 -17.10 -47.97 -7.33
C GLU A 137 -17.75 -46.65 -6.88
N THR A 138 -18.49 -46.68 -5.76
CA THR A 138 -18.95 -45.45 -5.13
C THR A 138 -17.79 -44.83 -4.34
N GLU A 139 -17.40 -43.63 -4.74
CA GLU A 139 -16.30 -42.89 -4.14
C GLU A 139 -16.85 -41.72 -3.32
N ILE A 140 -16.19 -41.44 -2.20
CA ILE A 140 -16.41 -40.24 -1.40
C ILE A 140 -15.07 -39.54 -1.38
N ASP A 141 -14.96 -38.46 -2.12
CA ASP A 141 -13.79 -37.60 -2.05
C ASP A 141 -14.17 -36.26 -1.38
N PRO A 142 -13.19 -35.38 -1.11
CA PRO A 142 -13.47 -34.13 -0.44
C PRO A 142 -14.33 -33.14 -1.25
N GLN A 143 -14.63 -33.44 -2.52
CA GLN A 143 -15.36 -32.61 -3.46
C GLN A 143 -16.73 -33.16 -3.81
N SER A 144 -17.03 -34.45 -3.60
CA SER A 144 -18.37 -35.02 -3.77
C SER A 144 -18.44 -36.49 -3.36
N LYS A 145 -19.67 -37.02 -3.29
CA LYS A 145 -19.94 -38.46 -3.33
C LYS A 145 -20.50 -38.81 -4.71
N HIS A 146 -19.85 -39.72 -5.42
CA HIS A 146 -20.20 -40.07 -6.79
C HIS A 146 -19.88 -41.54 -7.12
N ILE A 147 -20.35 -42.00 -8.27
CA ILE A 147 -20.00 -43.31 -8.84
C ILE A 147 -18.88 -43.09 -9.87
N SER A 148 -17.76 -43.78 -9.69
CA SER A 148 -16.65 -43.74 -10.65
C SER A 148 -16.67 -45.01 -11.48
N HIS A 149 -16.69 -44.84 -12.81
CA HIS A 149 -16.61 -45.93 -13.77
C HIS A 149 -15.16 -46.17 -14.17
N TYR A 150 -14.72 -47.42 -14.09
CA TYR A 150 -13.34 -47.82 -14.35
C TYR A 150 -13.25 -48.80 -15.51
N SER A 151 -12.37 -48.48 -16.46
CA SER A 151 -11.92 -49.43 -17.49
C SER A 151 -10.43 -49.73 -17.32
N TYR A 152 -10.03 -50.98 -17.54
CA TYR A 152 -8.67 -51.46 -17.33
C TYR A 152 -8.08 -51.89 -18.69
N PRO A 153 -7.50 -50.96 -19.47
CA PRO A 153 -6.85 -51.30 -20.74
C PRO A 153 -5.64 -52.21 -20.49
N ASP A 154 -5.28 -53.03 -21.49
CA ASP A 154 -4.23 -54.07 -21.40
C ASP A 154 -2.98 -53.57 -20.65
N SER A 155 -2.76 -54.13 -19.45
CA SER A 155 -1.61 -53.82 -18.60
C SER A 155 -0.39 -54.62 -19.05
N VAL A 156 0.77 -53.95 -19.16
CA VAL A 156 2.07 -54.61 -19.40
C VAL A 156 2.69 -54.94 -18.04
N ASP A 157 3.09 -56.19 -17.83
CA ASP A 157 3.46 -56.96 -16.60
C ASP A 157 3.87 -56.26 -15.28
N GLU A 158 4.19 -54.96 -15.24
CA GLU A 158 4.48 -54.21 -14.00
C GLU A 158 3.68 -52.91 -13.83
N VAL A 159 2.98 -52.41 -14.85
CA VAL A 159 2.20 -51.16 -14.80
C VAL A 159 0.72 -51.44 -15.05
N ARG A 160 -0.10 -51.22 -14.02
CA ARG A 160 -1.57 -51.26 -14.11
C ARG A 160 -2.07 -49.93 -14.65
N LYS A 161 -2.76 -49.97 -15.78
CA LYS A 161 -3.45 -48.83 -16.35
C LYS A 161 -4.93 -48.91 -16.01
N MET A 162 -5.51 -47.79 -15.63
CA MET A 162 -6.94 -47.67 -15.39
C MET A 162 -7.40 -46.32 -15.94
N ARG A 163 -8.59 -46.30 -16.52
CA ARG A 163 -9.26 -45.09 -16.95
C ARG A 163 -10.52 -44.93 -16.12
N ARG A 164 -10.63 -43.78 -15.45
CA ARG A 164 -11.74 -43.39 -14.60
C ARG A 164 -12.61 -42.39 -15.36
N THR A 165 -13.92 -42.60 -15.36
CA THR A 165 -14.89 -41.63 -15.89
C THR A 165 -15.97 -41.35 -14.85
N ILE A 166 -16.36 -40.09 -14.74
CA ILE A 166 -17.45 -39.63 -13.87
C ILE A 166 -18.33 -38.70 -14.69
N ASP A 167 -19.60 -39.06 -14.84
CA ASP A 167 -20.59 -38.24 -15.53
C ASP A 167 -21.53 -37.55 -14.54
N SER A 168 -22.33 -36.61 -15.04
CA SER A 168 -23.25 -35.81 -14.21
C SER A 168 -24.26 -36.69 -13.46
N GLU A 169 -24.68 -37.78 -14.10
CA GLU A 169 -25.64 -38.75 -13.55
C GLU A 169 -25.05 -39.57 -12.40
N ASP A 170 -23.72 -39.63 -12.31
CA ASP A 170 -23.01 -40.38 -11.28
C ASP A 170 -22.85 -39.61 -9.96
N ILE A 171 -23.16 -38.30 -9.94
CA ILE A 171 -23.08 -37.49 -8.72
C ILE A 171 -24.26 -37.81 -7.81
N ILE A 172 -23.96 -38.41 -6.66
CA ILE A 172 -24.95 -38.73 -5.63
C ILE A 172 -25.16 -37.53 -4.70
N GLU A 173 -24.07 -36.86 -4.32
CA GLU A 173 -24.10 -35.71 -3.41
C GLU A 173 -22.96 -34.74 -3.76
N PHE A 174 -23.31 -33.47 -4.00
CA PHE A 174 -22.34 -32.40 -4.23
C PHE A 174 -22.29 -31.49 -2.99
N PRO A 175 -21.11 -31.09 -2.50
CA PRO A 175 -20.98 -30.14 -1.42
C PRO A 175 -21.55 -28.78 -1.87
N MET A 176 -22.07 -27.99 -0.92
CA MET A 176 -22.71 -26.67 -1.12
C MET A 176 -24.22 -26.65 -1.42
N HIS A 177 -24.97 -27.73 -1.14
CA HIS A 177 -26.44 -27.76 -1.29
C HIS A 177 -26.97 -27.46 -2.71
N ILE A 178 -26.10 -27.51 -3.73
CA ILE A 178 -26.50 -27.35 -5.13
C ILE A 178 -27.26 -28.61 -5.57
N PRO A 179 -28.47 -28.49 -6.14
CA PRO A 179 -29.18 -29.65 -6.66
C PRO A 179 -28.37 -30.31 -7.78
N THR A 180 -28.16 -31.62 -7.70
CA THR A 180 -27.34 -32.38 -8.67
C THR A 180 -27.80 -32.24 -10.13
N ARG A 181 -29.11 -31.98 -10.34
CA ARG A 181 -29.69 -31.71 -11.68
C ARG A 181 -29.15 -30.46 -12.37
N ASP A 182 -28.57 -29.54 -11.61
CA ASP A 182 -28.08 -28.25 -12.10
C ASP A 182 -26.58 -28.28 -12.41
N VAL A 183 -25.93 -29.44 -12.18
CA VAL A 183 -24.50 -29.65 -12.39
C VAL A 183 -24.29 -30.58 -13.58
N LYS A 184 -23.68 -30.05 -14.65
CA LYS A 184 -23.17 -30.81 -15.79
C LYS A 184 -21.68 -31.07 -15.60
N LEU A 185 -21.34 -32.23 -15.07
CA LEU A 185 -19.99 -32.75 -14.89
C LEU A 185 -19.67 -33.84 -15.92
N HIS A 186 -18.48 -33.79 -16.49
CA HIS A 186 -17.84 -34.92 -17.17
C HIS A 186 -16.35 -34.90 -16.84
N GLU A 187 -15.86 -35.94 -16.17
CA GLU A 187 -14.45 -36.14 -15.87
C GLU A 187 -13.97 -37.44 -16.54
N GLU A 188 -12.83 -37.37 -17.22
CA GLU A 188 -12.13 -38.55 -17.74
C GLU A 188 -10.67 -38.48 -17.31
N GLU A 189 -10.15 -39.56 -16.71
CA GLU A 189 -8.80 -39.62 -16.17
C GLU A 189 -8.11 -40.95 -16.47
N ASP A 190 -6.97 -40.89 -17.14
CA ASP A 190 -6.05 -42.01 -17.37
C ASP A 190 -4.99 -42.08 -16.26
N ILE A 191 -4.98 -43.19 -15.53
CA ILE A 191 -4.19 -43.39 -14.33
C ILE A 191 -3.29 -44.62 -14.50
N GLU A 192 -2.00 -44.50 -14.18
CA GLU A 192 -1.02 -45.59 -14.23
C GLU A 192 -0.42 -45.83 -12.84
N TYR A 193 -0.47 -47.08 -12.37
CA TYR A 193 0.06 -47.55 -11.09
C TYR A 193 1.12 -48.63 -11.27
N LYS A 194 2.17 -48.60 -10.46
CA LYS A 194 3.18 -49.66 -10.33
C LYS A 194 3.45 -49.95 -8.86
N ASP A 195 3.43 -51.22 -8.48
CA ASP A 195 3.69 -51.67 -7.10
C ASP A 195 2.84 -50.93 -6.03
N GLY A 196 1.57 -50.66 -6.34
CA GLY A 196 0.66 -49.92 -5.46
C GLY A 196 1.01 -48.44 -5.27
N ARG A 197 1.82 -47.88 -6.18
CA ARG A 197 2.16 -46.46 -6.24
C ARG A 197 1.65 -45.89 -7.55
N LEU A 198 1.04 -44.71 -7.46
CA LEU A 198 0.76 -43.92 -8.65
C LEU A 198 2.10 -43.69 -9.38
N ILE A 199 2.11 -43.72 -10.71
CA ILE A 199 3.22 -43.29 -11.57
C ILE A 199 2.78 -42.09 -12.39
N LYS A 200 1.57 -42.13 -12.94
CA LYS A 200 1.07 -41.10 -13.83
C LYS A 200 -0.43 -40.97 -13.68
N SER A 201 -0.95 -39.76 -13.77
CA SER A 201 -2.37 -39.48 -13.85
C SER A 201 -2.57 -38.29 -14.79
N ASN A 202 -3.41 -38.47 -15.80
CA ASN A 202 -3.75 -37.45 -16.79
C ASN A 202 -5.26 -37.40 -16.91
N GLY A 203 -5.88 -36.24 -16.71
CA GLY A 203 -7.33 -36.14 -16.81
C GLY A 203 -7.82 -34.84 -17.42
N THR A 204 -9.08 -34.87 -17.84
CA THR A 204 -9.86 -33.74 -18.34
C THR A 204 -11.15 -33.64 -17.54
N LEU A 205 -11.47 -32.42 -17.13
CA LEU A 205 -12.65 -32.09 -16.35
C LEU A 205 -13.47 -31.06 -17.12
N HIS A 206 -14.76 -31.32 -17.29
CA HIS A 206 -15.74 -30.39 -17.81
C HIS A 206 -16.82 -30.22 -16.77
N LEU A 207 -16.96 -29.03 -16.19
CA LEU A 207 -17.98 -28.70 -15.21
C LEU A 207 -18.75 -27.47 -15.69
N SER A 208 -20.08 -27.57 -15.78
CA SER A 208 -20.97 -26.46 -16.06
C SER A 208 -22.12 -26.47 -15.07
N ILE A 209 -22.42 -25.31 -14.46
CA ILE A 209 -23.52 -25.15 -13.51
C ILE A 209 -24.57 -24.24 -14.16
N ASP A 210 -25.79 -24.76 -14.33
CA ASP A 210 -26.89 -24.05 -15.01
C ASP A 210 -27.53 -23.04 -14.03
N SER A 211 -27.44 -21.74 -14.34
CA SER A 211 -27.87 -20.66 -13.43
C SER A 211 -29.39 -20.43 -13.41
N SER A 212 -30.16 -21.16 -14.22
CA SER A 212 -31.61 -20.95 -14.35
C SER A 212 -32.44 -21.40 -13.13
N SER A 213 -31.84 -22.17 -12.22
CA SER A 213 -32.50 -22.78 -11.05
C SER A 213 -32.03 -22.23 -9.69
N THR A 214 -31.00 -21.39 -9.65
CA THR A 214 -30.43 -20.81 -8.41
C THR A 214 -31.25 -19.65 -7.83
N SER A 215 -32.26 -19.14 -8.56
CA SER A 215 -33.16 -18.06 -8.11
C SER A 215 -34.09 -18.41 -6.92
N ARG A 216 -33.97 -19.60 -6.31
CA ARG A 216 -34.81 -20.06 -5.19
C ARG A 216 -34.06 -20.40 -3.90
N LEU A 217 -32.76 -20.18 -3.84
CA LEU A 217 -31.99 -20.30 -2.59
C LEU A 217 -31.84 -18.90 -1.99
N GLU A 218 -32.72 -18.55 -1.05
CA GLU A 218 -32.53 -17.35 -0.22
C GLU A 218 -31.24 -17.51 0.60
N GLY A 219 -30.22 -16.70 0.27
CA GLY A 219 -29.00 -16.56 1.08
C GLY A 219 -27.66 -16.88 0.41
N SER A 220 -27.57 -17.09 -0.91
CA SER A 220 -26.28 -17.25 -1.61
C SER A 220 -26.18 -16.37 -2.86
N ASP A 221 -25.87 -15.09 -2.66
CA ASP A 221 -25.75 -14.10 -3.74
C ASP A 221 -24.39 -14.12 -4.48
N GLU A 222 -23.50 -15.10 -4.24
CA GLU A 222 -22.14 -15.09 -4.82
C GLU A 222 -21.93 -15.89 -6.11
N PHE A 223 -22.92 -16.65 -6.62
CA PHE A 223 -22.71 -17.56 -7.77
C PHE A 223 -23.80 -17.50 -8.86
N SER A 224 -24.37 -16.32 -9.11
CA SER A 224 -25.52 -16.18 -10.03
C SER A 224 -25.19 -16.14 -11.53
N ASN A 225 -23.92 -16.21 -11.91
CA ASN A 225 -23.53 -16.38 -13.33
C ASN A 225 -23.14 -17.83 -13.59
N ALA A 226 -23.69 -18.44 -14.64
CA ALA A 226 -23.44 -19.82 -15.02
C ALA A 226 -21.92 -20.12 -15.07
N PHE A 227 -21.43 -20.89 -14.10
CA PHE A 227 -20.02 -21.24 -14.01
C PHE A 227 -19.73 -22.40 -14.97
N THR A 228 -18.87 -22.17 -15.96
CA THR A 228 -18.36 -23.24 -16.82
C THR A 228 -16.84 -23.30 -16.70
N ALA A 229 -16.34 -24.38 -16.12
CA ALA A 229 -14.92 -24.68 -16.00
C ALA A 229 -14.55 -25.85 -16.90
N HIS A 230 -13.55 -25.62 -17.75
CA HIS A 230 -12.86 -26.67 -18.49
C HIS A 230 -11.43 -26.79 -17.97
N GLY A 231 -11.06 -27.96 -17.47
CA GLY A 231 -9.73 -28.23 -16.93
C GLY A 231 -9.07 -29.41 -17.64
N SER A 232 -7.75 -29.36 -17.79
CA SER A 232 -6.95 -30.56 -18.01
C SER A 232 -5.78 -30.58 -17.04
N PHE A 233 -5.43 -31.76 -16.54
CA PHE A 233 -4.31 -31.92 -15.64
C PHE A 233 -3.43 -33.09 -16.08
N SER A 234 -2.13 -32.93 -15.87
CA SER A 234 -1.15 -34.00 -16.05
C SER A 234 -0.21 -34.04 -14.85
N MET A 235 -0.08 -35.24 -14.29
CA MET A 235 0.81 -35.54 -13.19
C MET A 235 1.69 -36.72 -13.57
N GLU A 236 3.01 -36.52 -13.56
CA GLU A 236 4.00 -37.55 -13.83
C GLU A 236 4.98 -37.67 -12.65
N LEU A 237 5.19 -38.90 -12.17
CA LEU A 237 6.06 -39.19 -11.04
C LEU A 237 7.45 -39.63 -11.54
N LYS A 238 8.43 -38.76 -11.34
CA LYS A 238 9.84 -39.06 -11.63
C LYS A 238 10.50 -39.76 -10.44
N LEU A 239 10.97 -40.99 -10.66
CA LEU A 239 11.78 -41.74 -9.68
C LEU A 239 13.10 -41.02 -9.40
N CYS A 240 13.30 -40.53 -8.17
CA CYS A 240 14.56 -39.92 -7.75
C CYS A 240 15.55 -40.95 -7.18
N ARG A 241 16.84 -40.82 -7.56
CA ARG A 241 17.94 -41.60 -6.96
C ARG A 241 18.21 -41.09 -5.54
N ILE A 242 18.13 -41.98 -4.55
CA ILE A 242 18.47 -41.71 -3.15
C ILE A 242 19.96 -41.30 -3.08
N SER A 243 20.25 -40.03 -2.74
CA SER A 243 21.64 -39.60 -2.49
C SER A 243 21.99 -39.76 -1.00
N ALA A 244 23.12 -40.39 -0.71
CA ALA A 244 23.56 -40.77 0.64
C ALA A 244 23.92 -39.59 1.59
N ARG A 245 23.71 -38.33 1.20
CA ARG A 245 24.18 -37.14 1.95
C ARG A 245 23.25 -36.63 3.06
N PHE A 246 22.07 -37.23 3.28
CA PHE A 246 21.06 -36.71 4.22
C PHE A 246 21.05 -37.36 5.63
N SER A 247 22.19 -37.86 6.11
CA SER A 247 22.30 -38.55 7.40
C SER A 247 22.19 -37.65 8.65
N ARG A 248 22.29 -36.31 8.54
CA ARG A 248 22.17 -35.39 9.69
C ARG A 248 20.72 -34.97 10.03
N LYS A 249 19.84 -34.76 9.04
CA LYS A 249 18.40 -34.46 9.28
C LYS A 249 17.62 -35.68 9.78
N ARG A 250 18.06 -36.89 9.40
CA ARG A 250 17.49 -38.16 9.88
C ARG A 250 17.55 -38.32 11.40
N ARG A 251 18.60 -37.81 12.07
CA ARG A 251 18.73 -37.89 13.54
C ARG A 251 17.79 -36.96 14.30
N ALA A 252 17.40 -35.83 13.73
CA ALA A 252 16.46 -34.91 14.37
C ALA A 252 15.03 -35.50 14.39
N ILE A 253 14.67 -36.23 13.33
CA ILE A 253 13.37 -36.89 13.20
C ILE A 253 13.35 -38.19 14.04
N GLN A 254 14.40 -39.01 13.97
CA GLN A 254 14.51 -40.25 14.75
C GLN A 254 14.42 -40.00 16.27
N LYS A 255 15.03 -38.91 16.77
CA LYS A 255 15.03 -38.59 18.20
C LYS A 255 13.69 -38.03 18.72
N SER A 256 12.82 -37.59 17.81
CA SER A 256 11.43 -37.21 18.11
C SER A 256 10.50 -38.42 18.19
N VAL A 257 10.89 -39.56 17.63
CA VAL A 257 10.05 -40.76 17.49
C VAL A 257 10.48 -41.90 18.42
N ASP A 258 11.77 -42.01 18.76
CA ASP A 258 12.29 -43.07 19.66
C ASP A 258 11.97 -42.88 21.16
N GLY A 259 11.20 -41.86 21.54
CA GLY A 259 10.70 -41.64 22.90
C GLY A 259 9.56 -42.61 23.27
N SER A 260 9.88 -43.90 23.38
CA SER A 260 8.97 -45.00 23.72
C SER A 260 8.28 -44.81 25.09
N TYR A 261 6.98 -44.53 25.08
CA TYR A 261 6.03 -45.02 26.09
C TYR A 261 4.76 -45.51 25.40
N SER A 262 4.25 -46.63 25.90
CA SER A 262 3.15 -47.47 25.38
C SER A 262 1.96 -46.67 24.86
N VAL A 263 1.70 -46.81 23.56
CA VAL A 263 0.51 -46.28 22.88
C VAL A 263 -0.62 -47.30 23.03
N GLU A 264 -1.23 -47.32 24.21
CA GLU A 264 -2.62 -47.75 24.36
C GLU A 264 -3.45 -46.51 24.70
N GLU A 265 -4.53 -46.34 23.93
CA GLU A 265 -5.55 -45.29 24.00
C GLU A 265 -5.13 -43.86 23.54
N ASN A 266 -5.89 -43.34 22.58
CA ASN A 266 -5.95 -41.93 22.11
C ASN A 266 -5.16 -41.50 20.86
N LEU A 267 -5.49 -42.04 19.67
CA LEU A 267 -5.38 -41.27 18.41
C LEU A 267 -6.70 -40.52 18.07
N MET A 268 -7.50 -40.20 19.09
CA MET A 268 -8.53 -39.14 19.09
C MET A 268 -8.23 -38.08 20.16
N ALA A 269 -6.97 -37.90 20.56
CA ALA A 269 -6.62 -36.74 21.37
C ALA A 269 -6.82 -35.49 20.50
N THR A 270 -7.86 -34.72 20.82
CA THR A 270 -7.73 -33.27 21.01
C THR A 270 -6.26 -32.89 21.12
N PHE A 271 -5.78 -32.05 20.21
CA PHE A 271 -4.44 -31.46 20.28
C PHE A 271 -4.14 -31.11 21.74
N ASP A 272 -3.19 -31.82 22.36
CA ASP A 272 -2.78 -31.55 23.74
C ASP A 272 -1.96 -30.25 23.71
N GLU A 273 -2.69 -29.13 23.69
CA GLU A 273 -2.17 -27.77 23.69
C GLU A 273 -1.11 -27.60 24.79
N ARG A 274 -1.32 -28.25 25.95
CA ARG A 274 -0.37 -28.27 27.05
C ARG A 274 0.95 -28.94 26.67
N LYS A 275 0.94 -30.06 25.96
CA LYS A 275 2.18 -30.72 25.52
C LYS A 275 2.95 -29.85 24.52
N MET A 276 2.28 -29.26 23.54
CA MET A 276 2.91 -28.38 22.55
C MET A 276 3.52 -27.13 23.22
N GLU A 277 2.80 -26.53 24.17
CA GLU A 277 3.27 -25.37 24.91
C GLU A 277 4.46 -25.70 25.83
N LEU A 278 4.49 -26.89 26.44
CA LEU A 278 5.64 -27.38 27.21
C LEU A 278 6.87 -27.62 26.31
N GLU A 279 6.71 -28.24 25.14
CA GLU A 279 7.81 -28.43 24.16
C GLU A 279 8.31 -27.07 23.61
N LYS A 280 7.41 -26.11 23.42
CA LYS A 280 7.74 -24.73 23.04
C LYS A 280 8.51 -24.04 24.16
N LEU A 281 8.09 -24.19 25.42
CA LEU A 281 8.80 -23.67 26.59
C LEU A 281 10.22 -24.25 26.66
N GLU A 282 10.40 -25.56 26.51
CA GLU A 282 11.73 -26.20 26.48
C GLU A 282 12.61 -25.67 25.34
N THR A 283 12.02 -25.44 24.16
CA THR A 283 12.72 -24.91 22.99
C THR A 283 13.16 -23.47 23.18
N LEU A 284 12.28 -22.60 23.71
CA LEU A 284 12.60 -21.21 24.01
C LEU A 284 13.63 -21.09 25.14
N ARG A 285 13.60 -22.02 26.10
CA ARG A 285 14.52 -22.03 27.24
C ARG A 285 15.93 -22.54 26.91
N ARG A 286 16.15 -23.09 25.71
CA ARG A 286 17.43 -23.69 25.33
C ARG A 286 18.61 -22.71 25.49
N ASP A 287 18.34 -21.42 25.30
CA ASP A 287 19.31 -20.32 25.37
C ASP A 287 19.20 -19.46 26.65
N LEU A 288 18.24 -19.77 27.55
CA LEU A 288 17.90 -18.99 28.77
C LEU A 288 18.03 -19.84 30.05
N LYS A 289 19.01 -20.74 30.12
CA LYS A 289 19.13 -21.73 31.21
C LYS A 289 19.66 -21.17 32.52
N THR A 290 20.37 -20.05 32.48
CA THR A 290 21.05 -19.47 33.65
C THR A 290 20.59 -18.02 33.89
N PRO A 291 20.67 -17.51 35.14
CA PRO A 291 20.27 -16.14 35.43
C PRO A 291 21.09 -15.11 34.63
N GLN A 292 22.37 -15.42 34.38
CA GLN A 292 23.27 -14.56 33.60
C GLN A 292 22.86 -14.48 32.12
N GLN A 293 22.35 -15.56 31.54
CA GLN A 293 21.84 -15.56 30.16
C GLN A 293 20.57 -14.73 30.04
N VAL A 294 19.65 -14.86 31.01
CA VAL A 294 18.44 -14.03 31.09
C VAL A 294 18.83 -12.55 31.24
N LEU A 295 19.77 -12.25 32.13
CA LEU A 295 20.29 -10.89 32.32
C LEU A 295 20.93 -10.33 31.04
N THR A 296 21.72 -11.15 30.33
CA THR A 296 22.34 -10.76 29.05
C THR A 296 21.27 -10.49 27.98
N ALA A 297 20.20 -11.28 27.94
CA ALA A 297 19.07 -11.06 27.04
C ALA A 297 18.32 -9.75 27.38
N LEU A 298 18.14 -9.45 28.67
CA LEU A 298 17.52 -8.20 29.16
C LEU A 298 18.39 -6.96 28.90
N GLN A 299 19.71 -7.07 29.01
CA GLN A 299 20.62 -5.97 28.67
C GLN A 299 20.66 -5.69 27.16
N ASN A 300 20.30 -6.68 26.33
CA ASN A 300 20.25 -6.57 24.87
C ASN A 300 18.81 -6.55 24.32
N ILE A 301 17.84 -6.09 25.13
CA ILE A 301 16.41 -6.19 24.81
C ILE A 301 15.99 -5.36 23.58
N ASN A 302 16.84 -4.41 23.17
CA ASN A 302 16.67 -3.59 21.96
C ASN A 302 16.66 -4.41 20.67
N SER A 303 17.09 -5.68 20.71
CA SER A 303 16.87 -6.65 19.63
C SER A 303 15.53 -7.36 19.84
N GLY A 304 14.45 -6.90 19.19
CA GLY A 304 13.06 -7.36 19.45
C GLY A 304 12.82 -8.89 19.47
N LYS A 305 13.76 -9.68 18.94
CA LYS A 305 13.81 -11.15 19.08
C LYS A 305 13.94 -11.62 20.54
N ASN A 306 14.78 -10.99 21.35
CA ASN A 306 14.97 -11.36 22.76
C ASN A 306 13.75 -11.00 23.61
N PHE A 307 13.15 -9.84 23.34
CA PHE A 307 11.92 -9.39 24.00
C PHE A 307 10.78 -10.40 23.82
N LYS A 308 10.51 -10.81 22.57
CA LYS A 308 9.44 -11.78 22.25
C LYS A 308 9.70 -13.14 22.89
N ALA A 309 10.94 -13.61 22.89
CA ALA A 309 11.31 -14.89 23.51
C ALA A 309 11.12 -14.86 25.04
N LEU A 310 11.58 -13.80 25.71
CA LEU A 310 11.44 -13.62 27.15
C LEU A 310 9.97 -13.55 27.57
N GLY A 311 9.15 -12.75 26.86
CA GLY A 311 7.72 -12.64 27.13
C GLY A 311 7.00 -13.98 26.99
N GLN A 312 7.28 -14.73 25.92
CA GLN A 312 6.70 -16.06 25.72
C GLN A 312 7.11 -17.05 26.83
N VAL A 313 8.37 -17.03 27.25
CA VAL A 313 8.82 -17.88 28.36
C VAL A 313 8.10 -17.52 29.65
N MET A 314 8.01 -16.23 29.99
CA MET A 314 7.33 -15.78 31.22
C MET A 314 5.85 -16.19 31.26
N VAL A 315 5.10 -16.02 30.16
CA VAL A 315 3.70 -16.46 30.06
C VAL A 315 3.56 -17.98 30.24
N LEU A 316 4.45 -18.76 29.62
CA LEU A 316 4.44 -20.22 29.73
C LEU A 316 4.89 -20.69 31.12
N GLU A 317 5.85 -20.01 31.77
CA GLU A 317 6.26 -20.27 33.15
C GLU A 317 5.12 -19.98 34.14
N ARG A 318 4.29 -18.96 33.91
CA ARG A 318 3.08 -18.73 34.70
C ARG A 318 2.09 -19.88 34.58
N LYS A 319 1.84 -20.37 33.36
CA LYS A 319 0.86 -21.43 33.07
C LYS A 319 1.30 -22.81 33.59
N TYR A 320 2.59 -23.11 33.54
CA TYR A 320 3.12 -24.46 33.80
C TYR A 320 4.13 -24.56 34.95
N GLY A 321 4.51 -23.45 35.55
CA GLY A 321 5.62 -23.36 36.49
C GLY A 321 6.97 -23.21 35.79
N ALA A 322 7.96 -22.71 36.53
CA ALA A 322 9.32 -22.53 36.02
C ALA A 322 10.06 -23.87 35.93
N MET A 323 10.59 -24.23 34.75
CA MET A 323 11.50 -25.36 34.55
C MET A 323 12.96 -24.98 34.85
N GLY A 324 13.26 -24.57 36.09
CA GLY A 324 14.60 -24.16 36.52
C GLY A 324 14.65 -22.71 37.02
N VAL A 325 15.57 -21.90 36.50
CA VAL A 325 15.69 -20.47 36.88
C VAL A 325 14.47 -19.70 36.39
N SER A 326 13.68 -19.18 37.32
CA SER A 326 12.53 -18.32 37.02
C SER A 326 12.98 -17.07 36.27
N VAL A 327 12.47 -16.91 35.05
CA VAL A 327 12.75 -15.72 34.23
C VAL A 327 12.09 -14.52 34.90
N THR A 328 10.86 -14.67 35.40
CA THR A 328 10.13 -13.63 36.13
C THR A 328 10.92 -13.14 37.35
N ASP A 329 11.49 -14.03 38.16
CA ASP A 329 12.27 -13.60 39.35
C ASP A 329 13.55 -12.86 38.93
N THR A 330 14.17 -13.25 37.82
CA THR A 330 15.36 -12.56 37.28
C THR A 330 15.01 -11.18 36.73
N VAL A 331 13.86 -11.05 36.05
CA VAL A 331 13.33 -9.78 35.55
C VAL A 331 13.02 -8.83 36.71
N LEU A 332 12.34 -9.31 37.75
CA LEU A 332 12.03 -8.52 38.96
C LEU A 332 13.29 -8.09 39.71
N TYR A 333 14.28 -8.99 39.83
CA TYR A 333 15.58 -8.66 40.39
C TYR A 333 16.27 -7.55 39.59
N TYR A 334 16.26 -7.66 38.26
CA TYR A 334 16.89 -6.67 37.40
C TYR A 334 16.19 -5.32 37.47
N LEU A 335 14.86 -5.28 37.48
CA LEU A 335 14.07 -4.05 37.63
C LEU A 335 14.45 -3.28 38.90
N ARG A 336 14.63 -3.98 40.03
CA ARG A 336 15.06 -3.35 41.29
C ARG A 336 16.49 -2.79 41.23
N LYS A 337 17.34 -3.36 40.38
CA LYS A 337 18.74 -2.96 40.22
C LYS A 337 18.91 -1.72 39.35
N ILE A 338 18.08 -1.55 38.32
CA ILE A 338 18.19 -0.43 37.37
C ILE A 338 17.40 0.81 37.83
N GLN A 339 18.07 1.72 38.54
CA GLN A 339 17.46 2.93 39.11
C GLN A 339 17.86 4.23 38.40
N SER A 340 18.83 4.20 37.47
CA SER A 340 19.31 5.40 36.76
C SER A 340 18.31 5.90 35.71
N GLU A 341 18.25 7.20 35.42
CA GLU A 341 17.46 7.72 34.28
C GLU A 341 17.94 7.17 32.93
N GLU A 342 19.24 6.86 32.81
CA GLU A 342 19.83 6.29 31.58
C GLU A 342 19.26 4.91 31.22
N ASP A 343 18.64 4.21 32.18
CA ASP A 343 18.06 2.88 32.00
C ASP A 343 16.57 2.89 31.60
N MET A 344 15.98 4.07 31.34
CA MET A 344 14.53 4.20 31.16
C MET A 344 13.97 3.31 30.04
N THR A 345 14.66 3.20 28.89
CA THR A 345 14.25 2.31 27.79
C THR A 345 14.17 0.84 28.22
N GLN A 346 15.11 0.40 29.07
CA GLN A 346 15.12 -0.96 29.59
C GLN A 346 13.97 -1.17 30.59
N ARG A 347 13.69 -0.19 31.45
CA ARG A 347 12.56 -0.24 32.39
C ARG A 347 11.23 -0.34 31.66
N VAL A 348 11.01 0.48 30.62
CA VAL A 348 9.78 0.42 29.79
C VAL A 348 9.59 -0.97 29.21
N ALA A 349 10.64 -1.57 28.64
CA ALA A 349 10.55 -2.93 28.10
C ALA A 349 10.24 -3.96 29.21
N ILE A 350 10.82 -3.81 30.40
CA ILE A 350 10.48 -4.67 31.54
C ILE A 350 9.02 -4.52 31.97
N TYR A 351 8.47 -3.30 32.01
CA TYR A 351 7.05 -3.11 32.34
C TYR A 351 6.14 -3.81 31.34
N SER A 352 6.46 -3.74 30.04
CA SER A 352 5.72 -4.49 29.01
C SER A 352 5.83 -6.01 29.19
N LEU A 353 7.01 -6.53 29.57
CA LEU A 353 7.17 -7.95 29.88
C LEU A 353 6.33 -8.38 31.09
N LEU A 354 6.36 -7.60 32.18
CA LEU A 354 5.58 -7.86 33.39
C LEU A 354 4.08 -7.82 33.14
N SER A 355 3.62 -6.85 32.34
CA SER A 355 2.22 -6.78 31.91
C SER A 355 1.78 -8.01 31.12
N SER A 356 2.61 -8.45 30.16
CA SER A 356 2.32 -9.64 29.36
C SER A 356 2.28 -10.93 30.20
N GLU A 357 3.08 -11.00 31.27
CA GLU A 357 3.10 -12.14 32.19
C GLU A 357 1.86 -12.15 33.08
N GLY A 358 1.49 -11.00 33.66
CA GLY A 358 0.21 -10.78 34.33
C GLY A 358 -0.04 -11.61 35.58
N SER A 359 0.99 -12.14 36.25
CA SER A 359 0.84 -12.74 37.57
C SER A 359 0.65 -11.67 38.64
N THR A 360 0.08 -12.06 39.79
CA THR A 360 -0.03 -11.19 40.97
C THR A 360 1.34 -10.63 41.40
N ARG A 361 2.44 -11.35 41.17
CA ARG A 361 3.79 -10.84 41.48
C ARG A 361 4.22 -9.72 40.54
N ALA A 362 3.96 -9.89 39.23
CA ALA A 362 4.27 -8.88 38.23
C ALA A 362 3.38 -7.64 38.42
N GLU A 363 2.09 -7.82 38.69
CA GLU A 363 1.16 -6.75 39.03
C GLU A 363 1.63 -5.97 40.26
N ASN A 364 1.95 -6.66 41.36
CA ASN A 364 2.45 -5.99 42.57
C ASN A 364 3.74 -5.21 42.30
N ALA A 365 4.65 -5.72 41.47
CA ALA A 365 5.87 -5.01 41.12
C ALA A 365 5.61 -3.74 40.29
N LEU A 366 4.63 -3.78 39.39
CA LEU A 366 4.18 -2.60 38.64
C LEU A 366 3.54 -1.58 39.59
N MET A 367 2.67 -2.01 40.50
CA MET A 367 2.00 -1.13 41.47
C MET A 367 2.97 -0.53 42.50
N GLU A 368 3.88 -1.33 43.05
CA GLU A 368 4.95 -0.85 43.96
C GLU A 368 5.79 0.24 43.30
N ARG A 369 6.07 0.09 42.00
CA ARG A 369 6.80 1.12 41.26
C ARG A 369 5.92 2.35 41.00
N LEU A 370 4.69 2.18 40.55
CA LEU A 370 3.77 3.29 40.26
C LEU A 370 3.56 4.20 41.48
N LEU A 371 3.41 3.60 42.67
CA LEU A 371 3.15 4.29 43.93
C LEU A 371 4.43 4.84 44.60
N GLY A 372 5.61 4.62 44.02
CA GLY A 372 6.88 5.07 44.58
C GLY A 372 7.09 6.59 44.45
N GLU A 373 7.61 7.24 45.51
CA GLU A 373 7.81 8.70 45.56
C GLU A 373 8.84 9.24 44.53
N ALA A 374 9.72 8.39 44.00
CA ALA A 374 10.85 8.78 43.15
C ALA A 374 10.64 8.50 41.64
N VAL A 375 9.39 8.37 41.17
CA VAL A 375 9.08 8.04 39.77
C VAL A 375 8.71 9.28 38.97
N SER A 376 9.41 9.51 37.85
CA SER A 376 9.12 10.61 36.92
C SER A 376 7.76 10.44 36.26
N GLU A 377 7.13 11.53 35.81
CA GLU A 377 5.82 11.48 35.14
C GLU A 377 5.83 10.61 33.87
N LEU A 378 6.91 10.65 33.09
CA LEU A 378 7.08 9.79 31.91
C LEU A 378 7.11 8.30 32.29
N GLU A 379 7.75 7.97 33.41
CA GLU A 379 7.82 6.61 33.91
C GLU A 379 6.47 6.15 34.48
N LYS A 380 5.75 7.02 35.19
CA LYS A 380 4.36 6.75 35.61
C LYS A 380 3.46 6.45 34.42
N GLN A 381 3.51 7.26 33.36
CA GLN A 381 2.74 7.01 32.13
C GLN A 381 3.08 5.67 31.49
N SER A 382 4.36 5.31 31.45
CA SER A 382 4.81 4.01 30.93
C SER A 382 4.30 2.83 31.75
N ILE A 383 4.27 2.96 33.08
CA ILE A 383 3.73 1.94 33.98
C ILE A 383 2.22 1.84 33.85
N ILE A 384 1.50 2.98 33.79
CA ILE A 384 0.04 3.02 33.58
C ILE A 384 -0.33 2.34 32.26
N LEU A 385 0.41 2.63 31.18
CA LEU A 385 0.22 1.96 29.89
C LEU A 385 0.46 0.44 30.01
N ALA A 386 1.52 0.03 30.71
CA ALA A 386 1.75 -1.40 30.96
C ALA A 386 0.60 -2.05 31.75
N ILE A 387 0.11 -1.41 32.81
CA ILE A 387 -1.03 -1.91 33.59
C ILE A 387 -2.28 -2.02 32.71
N SER A 388 -2.50 -1.10 31.75
CA SER A 388 -3.62 -1.15 30.82
C SER A 388 -3.65 -2.38 29.90
N LEU A 389 -2.50 -3.02 29.71
CA LEU A 389 -2.33 -4.21 28.87
C LEU A 389 -2.49 -5.53 29.64
N LEU A 390 -2.76 -5.48 30.95
CA LEU A 390 -3.03 -6.66 31.76
C LEU A 390 -4.28 -7.38 31.24
N SER A 391 -4.14 -8.67 30.94
CA SER A 391 -5.25 -9.49 30.44
C SER A 391 -6.28 -9.82 31.52
N THR A 392 -5.87 -9.90 32.78
CA THR A 392 -6.73 -10.24 33.93
C THR A 392 -6.29 -9.46 35.17
N PRO A 393 -6.62 -8.16 35.27
CA PRO A 393 -6.20 -7.31 36.39
C PRO A 393 -6.74 -7.82 37.72
N SER A 394 -5.90 -7.86 38.77
CA SER A 394 -6.40 -8.22 40.11
C SER A 394 -7.30 -7.14 40.73
N PRO A 395 -8.18 -7.50 41.68
CA PRO A 395 -9.01 -6.54 42.40
C PRO A 395 -8.22 -5.41 43.09
N HIS A 396 -6.99 -5.71 43.53
CA HIS A 396 -6.11 -4.73 44.17
C HIS A 396 -5.65 -3.65 43.19
N VAL A 397 -5.25 -4.04 41.97
CA VAL A 397 -4.90 -3.10 40.90
C VAL A 397 -6.09 -2.19 40.59
N ILE A 398 -7.27 -2.77 40.40
CA ILE A 398 -8.50 -2.02 40.08
C ILE A 398 -8.82 -0.99 41.17
N GLN A 399 -8.86 -1.42 42.43
CA GLN A 399 -9.16 -0.53 43.55
C GLN A 399 -8.15 0.61 43.68
N THR A 400 -6.86 0.31 43.50
CA THR A 400 -5.80 1.34 43.59
C THR A 400 -5.95 2.38 42.49
N LEU A 401 -6.30 1.97 41.27
CA LEU A 401 -6.54 2.89 40.16
C LEU A 401 -7.79 3.75 40.41
N GLU A 402 -8.88 3.17 40.93
CA GLU A 402 -10.08 3.93 41.32
C GLU A 402 -9.75 4.99 42.40
N GLU A 403 -8.93 4.64 43.39
CA GLU A 403 -8.45 5.56 44.43
C GLU A 403 -7.60 6.68 43.83
N MET A 404 -6.68 6.35 42.91
CA MET A 404 -5.85 7.33 42.21
C MET A 404 -6.70 8.28 41.36
N ILE A 405 -7.67 7.77 40.61
CA ILE A 405 -8.61 8.58 39.81
C ILE A 405 -9.42 9.51 40.73
N SER A 406 -9.88 9.00 41.86
CA SER A 406 -10.64 9.80 42.84
C SER A 406 -9.79 10.90 43.47
N GLN A 407 -8.49 10.68 43.65
CA GLN A 407 -7.55 11.66 44.20
C GLN A 407 -7.08 12.70 43.18
N SER A 408 -6.86 12.30 41.93
CA SER A 408 -6.46 13.21 40.84
C SER A 408 -7.64 13.96 40.22
N GLY A 409 -8.87 13.51 40.47
CA GLY A 409 -10.04 13.95 39.72
C GLY A 409 -9.93 13.65 38.22
N ASN A 410 -10.63 14.44 37.40
CA ASN A 410 -10.67 14.30 35.94
C ASN A 410 -9.39 14.80 35.23
N GLU A 411 -8.37 15.26 35.97
CA GLU A 411 -7.17 15.88 35.40
C GLU A 411 -6.16 14.86 34.85
N SER A 412 -6.24 13.58 35.24
CA SER A 412 -5.33 12.53 34.74
C SER A 412 -5.93 11.75 33.56
N SER A 413 -5.90 12.36 32.37
CA SER A 413 -6.45 11.76 31.14
C SER A 413 -5.87 10.38 30.82
N THR A 414 -4.55 10.20 30.99
CA THR A 414 -3.87 8.91 30.76
C THR A 414 -4.38 7.81 31.70
N LEU A 415 -4.64 8.14 32.96
CA LEU A 415 -5.12 7.18 33.96
C LEU A 415 -6.56 6.74 33.66
N LEU A 416 -7.44 7.67 33.26
CA LEU A 416 -8.81 7.36 32.84
C LEU A 416 -8.85 6.47 31.61
N LEU A 417 -8.06 6.81 30.57
CA LEU A 417 -8.00 6.01 29.35
C LEU A 417 -7.46 4.59 29.61
N ALA A 418 -6.43 4.48 30.44
CA ALA A 418 -5.89 3.20 30.87
C ALA A 418 -6.93 2.40 31.66
N TYR A 419 -7.66 3.04 32.58
CA TYR A 419 -8.75 2.40 33.31
C TYR A 419 -9.84 1.84 32.39
N GLY A 420 -10.25 2.62 31.38
CA GLY A 420 -11.17 2.15 30.34
C GLY A 420 -10.69 0.90 29.62
N ALA A 421 -9.41 0.85 29.23
CA ALA A 421 -8.82 -0.32 28.58
C ALA A 421 -8.74 -1.55 29.52
N ILE A 422 -8.47 -1.35 30.81
CA ILE A 422 -8.48 -2.42 31.83
C ILE A 422 -9.88 -3.01 31.96
N VAL A 423 -10.91 -2.17 31.95
CA VAL A 423 -12.32 -2.61 32.02
C VAL A 423 -12.64 -3.55 30.87
N ALA A 424 -12.12 -3.30 29.66
CA ALA A 424 -12.37 -4.15 28.50
C ALA A 424 -11.92 -5.60 28.72
N ASN A 425 -10.78 -5.78 29.41
CA ASN A 425 -10.18 -7.08 29.71
C ASN A 425 -10.66 -7.69 31.04
N ALA A 426 -11.38 -6.92 31.86
CA ALA A 426 -11.85 -7.40 33.15
C ALA A 426 -12.94 -8.51 33.01
N PRO A 427 -12.99 -9.47 33.95
CA PRO A 427 -14.07 -10.44 34.03
C PRO A 427 -15.45 -9.75 34.09
N SER A 428 -16.48 -10.38 33.51
CA SER A 428 -17.85 -9.81 33.46
C SER A 428 -18.39 -9.41 34.83
N THR A 429 -18.05 -10.15 35.89
CA THR A 429 -18.45 -9.87 37.27
C THR A 429 -17.89 -8.56 37.84
N GLN A 430 -16.78 -8.06 37.31
CA GLN A 430 -16.16 -6.79 37.73
C GLN A 430 -16.46 -5.65 36.76
N LYS A 431 -16.64 -5.98 35.48
CA LYS A 431 -16.90 -5.01 34.40
C LYS A 431 -18.07 -4.08 34.71
N GLU A 432 -19.18 -4.60 35.27
CA GLU A 432 -20.34 -3.78 35.63
C GLU A 432 -20.02 -2.72 36.70
N ARG A 433 -19.35 -3.13 37.79
CA ARG A 433 -18.89 -2.21 38.85
C ARG A 433 -17.96 -1.14 38.27
N MET A 434 -17.01 -1.55 37.45
CA MET A 434 -16.00 -0.63 36.91
C MET A 434 -16.61 0.37 35.92
N VAL A 435 -17.54 -0.07 35.06
CA VAL A 435 -18.32 0.83 34.20
C VAL A 435 -19.14 1.79 35.03
N SER A 436 -19.81 1.32 36.10
CA SER A 436 -20.58 2.17 37.01
C SER A 436 -19.72 3.23 37.70
N PHE A 437 -18.47 2.90 38.03
CA PHE A 437 -17.51 3.87 38.56
C PHE A 437 -17.20 4.96 37.53
N MET A 438 -16.92 4.61 36.27
CA MET A 438 -16.63 5.61 35.23
C MET A 438 -17.85 6.46 34.87
N THR A 439 -19.05 5.87 34.81
CA THR A 439 -20.27 6.63 34.50
C THR A 439 -20.61 7.61 35.60
N ALA A 440 -20.25 7.33 36.86
CA ALA A 440 -20.37 8.28 37.97
C ALA A 440 -19.41 9.48 37.87
N LEU A 441 -18.38 9.43 37.01
CA LEU A 441 -17.47 10.54 36.73
C LEU A 441 -18.00 11.49 35.65
N LEU A 442 -19.04 11.09 34.90
CA LEU A 442 -19.68 11.97 33.93
C LEU A 442 -20.41 13.10 34.67
N PRO A 443 -20.16 14.37 34.33
CA PRO A 443 -20.97 15.48 34.85
C PRO A 443 -22.39 15.43 34.23
N PRO A 444 -23.33 16.28 34.66
CA PRO A 444 -24.59 16.44 33.94
C PRO A 444 -24.34 16.89 32.50
N VAL A 445 -25.15 16.43 31.54
CA VAL A 445 -25.05 16.78 30.10
C VAL A 445 -25.17 18.29 29.86
N THR A 446 -25.72 19.05 30.82
CA THR A 446 -25.83 20.51 30.78
C THR A 446 -24.61 21.25 31.39
N SER A 447 -23.49 20.56 31.61
CA SER A 447 -22.31 21.13 32.24
C SER A 447 -21.36 21.75 31.20
N GLU A 448 -20.86 22.96 31.46
CA GLU A 448 -19.84 23.63 30.63
C GLU A 448 -18.44 22.97 30.70
N SER A 449 -18.26 21.88 31.45
CA SER A 449 -16.95 21.22 31.65
C SER A 449 -16.59 20.25 30.50
N THR A 450 -16.47 20.78 29.28
CA THR A 450 -16.20 20.04 28.03
C THR A 450 -15.00 19.09 28.15
N HIS A 451 -13.88 19.57 28.70
CA HIS A 451 -12.62 18.79 28.74
C HIS A 451 -12.71 17.56 29.65
N SER A 452 -13.44 17.65 30.76
CA SER A 452 -13.67 16.51 31.65
C SER A 452 -14.56 15.45 31.01
N VAL A 453 -15.60 15.89 30.29
CA VAL A 453 -16.55 15.00 29.58
C VAL A 453 -15.82 14.19 28.52
N ILE A 454 -15.00 14.85 27.70
CA ILE A 454 -14.27 14.21 26.59
C ILE A 454 -13.42 13.02 27.06
N HIS A 455 -12.63 13.20 28.13
CA HIS A 455 -11.78 12.13 28.64
C HIS A 455 -12.57 10.94 29.18
N VAL A 456 -13.68 11.20 29.88
CA VAL A 456 -14.54 10.14 30.41
C VAL A 456 -15.25 9.41 29.27
N LEU A 457 -15.74 10.11 28.23
CA LEU A 457 -16.33 9.48 27.05
C LEU A 457 -15.34 8.59 26.30
N HIS A 458 -14.10 9.04 26.07
CA HIS A 458 -13.07 8.19 25.48
C HIS A 458 -12.78 6.95 26.34
N ALA A 459 -12.68 7.12 27.67
CA ALA A 459 -12.49 6.01 28.59
C ALA A 459 -13.66 5.01 28.54
N LEU A 460 -14.90 5.50 28.52
CA LEU A 460 -16.12 4.69 28.37
C LEU A 460 -16.14 3.93 27.05
N GLY A 461 -15.75 4.56 25.94
CA GLY A 461 -15.59 3.88 24.65
C GLY A 461 -14.54 2.76 24.70
N ASN A 462 -13.42 2.99 25.39
CA ASN A 462 -12.36 2.01 25.56
C ASN A 462 -12.76 0.79 26.39
N THR A 463 -13.86 0.85 27.16
CA THR A 463 -14.36 -0.29 27.94
C THR A 463 -14.86 -1.43 27.10
N LYS A 464 -15.26 -1.16 25.84
CA LYS A 464 -15.94 -2.12 24.96
C LYS A 464 -17.12 -2.83 25.64
N SER A 465 -17.72 -2.20 26.64
CA SER A 465 -18.83 -2.74 27.42
C SER A 465 -20.14 -2.17 26.90
N SER A 466 -21.09 -3.03 26.54
CA SER A 466 -22.42 -2.60 26.11
C SER A 466 -23.15 -1.76 27.16
N LEU A 467 -22.78 -1.90 28.44
CA LEU A 467 -23.27 -1.10 29.57
C LEU A 467 -22.93 0.39 29.45
N ALA A 468 -21.90 0.76 28.69
CA ALA A 468 -21.51 2.16 28.51
C ALA A 468 -22.37 2.90 27.46
N VAL A 469 -23.03 2.17 26.56
CA VAL A 469 -23.69 2.75 25.38
C VAL A 469 -24.79 3.74 25.77
N GLU A 470 -25.68 3.38 26.69
CA GLU A 470 -26.77 4.26 27.13
C GLU A 470 -26.27 5.57 27.77
N HIS A 471 -25.07 5.55 28.36
CA HIS A 471 -24.45 6.74 28.93
C HIS A 471 -23.74 7.58 27.88
N ILE A 472 -23.08 6.95 26.88
CA ILE A 472 -22.40 7.66 25.78
C ILE A 472 -23.43 8.36 24.88
N VAL A 473 -24.53 7.67 24.55
CA VAL A 473 -25.57 8.17 23.64
C VAL A 473 -26.15 9.51 24.12
N GLN A 474 -26.29 9.73 25.43
CA GLN A 474 -26.79 10.99 26.01
C GLN A 474 -25.99 12.23 25.59
N TYR A 475 -24.72 12.06 25.17
CA TYR A 475 -23.83 13.14 24.76
C TYR A 475 -23.77 13.37 23.24
N LEU A 476 -24.48 12.57 22.44
CA LEU A 476 -24.56 12.79 20.99
C LEU A 476 -25.22 14.12 20.65
N TRP A 477 -26.09 14.64 21.52
CA TRP A 477 -26.80 15.92 21.34
C TRP A 477 -26.29 17.03 22.27
N HIS A 478 -25.04 16.93 22.72
CA HIS A 478 -24.41 17.97 23.53
C HIS A 478 -24.24 19.28 22.72
N GLU A 479 -24.28 20.44 23.37
CA GLU A 479 -24.17 21.74 22.69
C GLU A 479 -22.79 21.96 22.04
N ASP A 480 -21.74 21.49 22.69
CA ASP A 480 -20.35 21.50 22.21
C ASP A 480 -20.10 20.38 21.18
N GLU A 481 -19.62 20.76 19.99
CA GLU A 481 -19.34 19.84 18.89
C GLU A 481 -18.23 18.84 19.22
N ASP A 482 -17.19 19.25 19.95
CA ASP A 482 -16.07 18.37 20.31
C ASP A 482 -16.56 17.22 21.20
N VAL A 483 -17.55 17.49 22.06
CA VAL A 483 -18.19 16.47 22.90
C VAL A 483 -19.03 15.51 22.04
N ARG A 484 -19.80 16.03 21.08
CA ARG A 484 -20.58 15.19 20.16
C ARG A 484 -19.67 14.27 19.33
N VAL A 485 -18.61 14.82 18.74
CA VAL A 485 -17.60 14.08 17.97
C VAL A 485 -16.93 13.01 18.84
N THR A 486 -16.61 13.35 20.08
CA THR A 486 -16.04 12.40 21.04
C THR A 486 -17.03 11.28 21.39
N ALA A 487 -18.31 11.60 21.57
CA ALA A 487 -19.35 10.62 21.84
C ALA A 487 -19.50 9.63 20.67
N VAL A 488 -19.50 10.12 19.42
CA VAL A 488 -19.48 9.27 18.21
C VAL A 488 -18.24 8.38 18.20
N THR A 489 -17.06 8.93 18.45
CA THR A 489 -15.80 8.18 18.51
C THR A 489 -15.80 7.12 19.62
N ALA A 490 -16.44 7.40 20.76
CA ALA A 490 -16.62 6.45 21.84
C ALA A 490 -17.55 5.29 21.45
N LEU A 491 -18.45 5.49 20.48
CA LEU A 491 -19.35 4.46 19.95
C LEU A 491 -18.70 3.49 18.95
N ARG A 492 -17.44 3.72 18.52
CA ARG A 492 -16.77 2.94 17.45
C ARG A 492 -16.76 1.42 17.63
N PHE A 493 -16.73 0.90 18.86
CA PHE A 493 -16.78 -0.55 19.12
C PHE A 493 -18.20 -1.12 19.26
N PHE A 494 -19.21 -0.27 19.11
CA PHE A 494 -20.62 -0.59 19.30
C PHE A 494 -21.46 -0.38 18.05
N THR A 495 -20.84 0.04 16.94
CA THR A 495 -21.50 0.28 15.65
C THR A 495 -22.13 -0.98 15.06
N ALA A 496 -21.79 -2.19 15.52
CA ALA A 496 -22.51 -3.40 15.12
C ALA A 496 -23.92 -3.53 15.69
N ARG A 497 -24.31 -2.68 16.65
CA ARG A 497 -25.67 -2.67 17.18
C ARG A 497 -26.58 -1.80 16.32
N PRO A 498 -27.80 -2.28 15.97
CA PRO A 498 -28.75 -1.50 15.19
C PRO A 498 -29.14 -0.16 15.84
N ASP A 499 -29.32 -0.13 17.16
CA ASP A 499 -29.65 1.09 17.90
C ASP A 499 -28.55 2.15 17.81
N THR A 500 -27.28 1.72 17.83
CA THR A 500 -26.12 2.61 17.68
C THR A 500 -26.08 3.19 16.27
N GLN A 501 -26.31 2.38 15.24
CA GLN A 501 -26.37 2.87 13.86
C GLN A 501 -27.53 3.83 13.62
N GLN A 502 -28.69 3.59 14.23
CA GLN A 502 -29.80 4.52 14.18
C GLN A 502 -29.43 5.88 14.79
N HIS A 503 -28.74 5.89 15.95
CA HIS A 503 -28.28 7.14 16.54
C HIS A 503 -27.25 7.88 15.65
N LEU A 504 -26.37 7.15 14.96
CA LEU A 504 -25.44 7.75 14.00
C LEU A 504 -26.17 8.32 12.79
N LEU A 505 -27.22 7.64 12.31
CA LEU A 505 -28.07 8.12 11.22
C LEU A 505 -28.81 9.40 11.62
N ASP A 506 -29.41 9.44 12.81
CA ASP A 506 -30.11 10.62 13.32
C ASP A 506 -29.19 11.85 13.43
N MET A 507 -27.90 11.62 13.69
CA MET A 507 -26.88 12.66 13.80
C MET A 507 -26.49 13.28 12.46
N LEU A 508 -26.74 12.61 11.34
CA LEU A 508 -26.30 13.06 10.02
C LEU A 508 -27.05 14.31 9.51
N HIS A 509 -28.26 14.58 10.02
CA HIS A 509 -29.02 15.75 9.64
C HIS A 509 -28.36 17.03 10.21
N ASP A 510 -28.04 18.00 9.34
CA ASP A 510 -27.30 19.25 9.68
C ASP A 510 -25.89 19.03 10.29
N SER A 511 -25.26 17.89 9.99
CA SER A 511 -23.89 17.58 10.42
C SER A 511 -22.83 18.47 9.76
N SER A 512 -21.81 18.85 10.52
CA SER A 512 -20.56 19.44 10.01
C SER A 512 -19.65 18.39 9.35
N ASP A 513 -18.67 18.83 8.55
CA ASP A 513 -17.63 17.95 7.99
C ASP A 513 -16.94 17.11 9.07
N SER A 514 -16.63 17.71 10.22
CA SER A 514 -16.01 17.02 11.38
C SER A 514 -16.90 15.91 11.94
N MET A 515 -18.22 16.13 11.99
CA MET A 515 -19.17 15.12 12.47
C MET A 515 -19.29 13.96 11.47
N VAL A 516 -19.39 14.25 10.18
CA VAL A 516 -19.42 13.23 9.12
C VAL A 516 -18.13 12.40 9.14
N GLU A 517 -16.97 13.04 9.27
CA GLU A 517 -15.69 12.37 9.43
C GLU A 517 -15.67 11.43 10.64
N ALA A 518 -16.14 11.90 11.80
CA ALA A 518 -16.20 11.10 13.02
C ALA A 518 -17.07 9.85 12.86
N ILE A 519 -18.21 9.97 12.16
CA ILE A 519 -19.11 8.85 11.88
C ILE A 519 -18.43 7.83 10.94
N ILE A 520 -17.77 8.29 9.87
CA ILE A 520 -17.02 7.42 8.94
C ILE A 520 -15.92 6.66 9.70
N HIS A 521 -15.13 7.34 10.52
CA HIS A 521 -14.07 6.69 11.32
C HIS A 521 -14.65 5.71 12.34
N ALA A 522 -15.75 6.04 13.02
CA ALA A 522 -16.40 5.15 13.98
C ALA A 522 -16.91 3.86 13.31
N LEU A 523 -17.50 3.97 12.11
CA LEU A 523 -17.93 2.80 11.32
C LEU A 523 -16.76 1.97 10.83
N ARG A 524 -15.69 2.62 10.33
CA ARG A 524 -14.46 1.93 9.91
C ARG A 524 -13.82 1.16 11.06
N ASP A 525 -13.58 1.81 12.19
CA ASP A 525 -12.98 1.20 13.37
C ASP A 525 -13.84 0.04 13.90
N GLY A 526 -15.17 0.19 13.86
CA GLY A 526 -16.09 -0.87 14.25
C GLY A 526 -16.08 -2.06 13.31
N TYR A 527 -15.98 -1.82 12.00
CA TYR A 527 -15.83 -2.88 11.00
C TYR A 527 -14.47 -3.57 11.09
N GLU A 528 -13.39 -2.84 11.36
CA GLU A 528 -12.09 -3.45 11.63
C GLU A 528 -12.11 -4.32 12.89
N TYR A 529 -12.84 -3.90 13.91
CA TYR A 529 -13.04 -4.66 15.14
C TYR A 529 -13.94 -5.89 14.93
N ASN A 530 -14.98 -5.77 14.11
CA ASN A 530 -15.91 -6.85 13.76
C ASN A 530 -16.19 -6.84 12.25
N ARG A 531 -15.46 -7.68 11.50
CA ARG A 531 -15.60 -7.79 10.04
C ARG A 531 -16.95 -8.33 9.58
N GLU A 532 -17.71 -8.96 10.48
CA GLU A 532 -19.06 -9.47 10.25
C GLU A 532 -20.14 -8.49 10.71
N MET A 533 -19.76 -7.24 11.02
CA MET A 533 -20.69 -6.21 11.44
C MET A 533 -21.79 -5.98 10.39
N PRO A 534 -23.08 -6.15 10.74
CA PRO A 534 -24.16 -5.77 9.83
C PRO A 534 -24.13 -4.26 9.66
N LEU A 535 -24.14 -3.78 8.43
CA LEU A 535 -24.22 -2.35 8.12
C LEU A 535 -25.65 -2.00 7.73
N ASP A 536 -26.18 -0.99 8.38
CA ASP A 536 -27.46 -0.39 8.06
C ASP A 536 -27.34 0.33 6.72
N GLN A 537 -28.20 -0.10 5.78
CA GLN A 537 -28.15 0.39 4.41
C GLN A 537 -28.55 1.87 4.33
N GLU A 538 -29.50 2.32 5.14
CA GLU A 538 -29.98 3.71 5.16
C GLU A 538 -28.90 4.66 5.69
N LEU A 539 -28.15 4.23 6.71
CA LEU A 539 -26.99 4.97 7.24
C LEU A 539 -25.94 5.18 6.16
N ILE A 540 -25.57 4.11 5.45
CA ILE A 540 -24.51 4.15 4.44
C ILE A 540 -24.92 4.95 3.20
N GLU A 541 -26.17 4.83 2.75
CA GLU A 541 -26.73 5.65 1.67
C GLU A 541 -26.78 7.14 2.05
N SER A 542 -27.19 7.44 3.28
CA SER A 542 -27.24 8.82 3.79
C SER A 542 -25.85 9.44 3.87
N LEU A 543 -24.84 8.68 4.33
CA LEU A 543 -23.44 9.10 4.32
C LEU A 543 -22.92 9.40 2.90
N ALA A 544 -23.21 8.54 1.93
CA ALA A 544 -22.82 8.76 0.54
C ALA A 544 -23.46 10.05 0.00
N ASN A 545 -24.75 10.25 0.22
CA ASN A 545 -25.45 11.45 -0.24
C ASN A 545 -24.92 12.73 0.41
N ILE A 546 -24.67 12.71 1.73
CA ILE A 546 -24.16 13.88 2.45
C ILE A 546 -22.73 14.22 2.00
N THR A 547 -21.85 13.24 1.88
CA THR A 547 -20.47 13.47 1.40
C THR A 547 -20.43 13.97 -0.04
N ILE A 548 -21.35 13.53 -0.90
CA ILE A 548 -21.55 14.08 -2.24
C ILE A 548 -22.01 15.55 -2.16
N ASN A 549 -23.04 15.84 -1.38
CA ASN A 549 -23.61 17.18 -1.24
C ASN A 549 -22.64 18.20 -0.63
N LEU A 550 -21.79 17.78 0.31
CA LEU A 550 -20.74 18.61 0.89
C LEU A 550 -19.63 18.96 -0.11
N GLY A 551 -19.48 18.17 -1.19
CA GLY A 551 -18.41 18.36 -2.19
C GLY A 551 -17.00 18.18 -1.62
N ASN A 552 -16.86 17.57 -0.43
CA ASN A 552 -15.58 17.37 0.23
C ASN A 552 -14.94 16.06 -0.26
N TYR A 553 -13.97 16.17 -1.18
CA TYR A 553 -13.30 15.01 -1.78
C TYR A 553 -12.57 14.13 -0.75
N TYR A 554 -12.05 14.70 0.35
CA TYR A 554 -11.41 13.91 1.40
C TYR A 554 -12.40 12.99 2.12
N LEU A 555 -13.58 13.49 2.51
CA LEU A 555 -14.62 12.68 3.15
C LEU A 555 -15.15 11.59 2.22
N GLN A 556 -15.31 11.94 0.94
CA GLN A 556 -15.69 10.98 -0.09
C GLN A 556 -14.62 9.89 -0.28
N ASP A 557 -13.32 10.23 -0.23
CA ASP A 557 -12.23 9.24 -0.32
C ASP A 557 -12.19 8.32 0.90
N GLU A 558 -12.33 8.86 2.11
CA GLU A 558 -12.41 8.07 3.35
C GLU A 558 -13.63 7.13 3.33
N LEU A 559 -14.79 7.60 2.91
CA LEU A 559 -16.00 6.78 2.76
C LEU A 559 -15.80 5.70 1.69
N MET A 560 -15.27 6.03 0.52
CA MET A 560 -14.99 5.05 -0.53
C MET A 560 -13.99 3.98 -0.06
N TYR A 561 -12.95 4.37 0.68
CA TYR A 561 -12.00 3.43 1.25
C TYR A 561 -12.69 2.43 2.19
N PHE A 562 -13.56 2.93 3.08
CA PHE A 562 -14.37 2.11 3.96
C PHE A 562 -15.34 1.19 3.19
N LEU A 563 -16.12 1.71 2.25
CA LEU A 563 -17.08 0.93 1.45
C LEU A 563 -16.40 -0.16 0.62
N ARG A 564 -15.23 0.13 0.06
CA ARG A 564 -14.42 -0.88 -0.67
C ARG A 564 -13.92 -1.99 0.26
N ALA A 565 -13.61 -1.66 1.51
CA ALA A 565 -13.20 -2.64 2.51
C ALA A 565 -14.37 -3.54 2.96
N VAL A 566 -15.59 -3.01 2.98
CA VAL A 566 -16.83 -3.76 3.22
C VAL A 566 -17.14 -4.72 2.07
N GLY A 567 -17.06 -4.23 0.83
CA GLY A 567 -17.07 -5.08 -0.37
C GLY A 567 -18.42 -5.72 -0.73
N THR A 568 -19.53 -5.33 -0.11
CA THR A 568 -20.87 -5.79 -0.49
C THR A 568 -21.31 -5.13 -1.80
N HIS A 569 -22.20 -5.77 -2.55
CA HIS A 569 -22.72 -5.22 -3.82
C HIS A 569 -23.31 -3.81 -3.64
N SER A 570 -24.11 -3.60 -2.59
CA SER A 570 -24.68 -2.29 -2.26
C SER A 570 -23.62 -1.24 -1.93
N SER A 571 -22.56 -1.62 -1.21
CA SER A 571 -21.45 -0.70 -0.90
C SER A 571 -20.66 -0.30 -2.16
N LEU A 572 -20.46 -1.23 -3.10
CA LEU A 572 -19.78 -0.96 -4.37
C LEU A 572 -20.62 -0.08 -5.30
N ALA A 573 -21.94 -0.29 -5.33
CA ALA A 573 -22.86 0.58 -6.07
C ALA A 573 -22.80 2.05 -5.57
N LEU A 574 -22.60 2.25 -4.26
CA LEU A 574 -22.43 3.59 -3.70
C LEU A 574 -21.05 4.20 -4.01
N VAL A 575 -20.00 3.39 -4.10
CA VAL A 575 -18.70 3.85 -4.63
C VAL A 575 -18.86 4.33 -6.06
N ASP A 576 -19.56 3.58 -6.91
CA ASP A 576 -19.83 3.97 -8.30
C ASP A 576 -20.67 5.26 -8.37
N LEU A 577 -21.64 5.44 -7.46
CA LEU A 577 -22.40 6.68 -7.34
C LEU A 577 -21.51 7.88 -6.99
N ILE A 578 -20.63 7.75 -6.00
CA ILE A 578 -19.69 8.81 -5.60
C ILE A 578 -18.76 9.15 -6.77
N VAL A 579 -18.19 8.14 -7.44
CA VAL A 579 -17.32 8.33 -8.61
C VAL A 579 -18.08 9.00 -9.77
N SER A 580 -19.32 8.57 -10.03
CA SER A 580 -20.17 9.15 -11.09
C SER A 580 -20.52 10.60 -10.79
N SER A 581 -20.84 10.93 -9.53
CA SER A 581 -21.10 12.30 -9.10
C SER A 581 -19.88 13.20 -9.29
N ARG A 582 -18.67 12.72 -8.96
CA ARG A 582 -17.41 13.45 -9.27
C ARG A 582 -17.24 13.68 -10.76
N ALA A 583 -17.50 12.64 -11.56
CA ALA A 583 -17.40 12.74 -13.00
C ALA A 583 -18.44 13.71 -13.58
N GLU A 584 -19.66 13.75 -13.04
CA GLU A 584 -20.73 14.67 -13.42
C GLU A 584 -20.42 16.10 -13.00
N GLU A 585 -19.92 16.34 -11.79
CA GLU A 585 -19.46 17.66 -11.35
C GLU A 585 -18.31 18.15 -12.25
N ALA A 586 -17.37 17.25 -12.59
CA ALA A 586 -16.33 17.52 -13.55
C ALA A 586 -16.88 17.70 -14.99
N ARG A 587 -18.02 17.11 -15.35
CA ARG A 587 -18.70 17.31 -16.65
C ARG A 587 -19.49 18.60 -16.69
N LEU A 588 -20.18 19.00 -15.62
CA LEU A 588 -20.84 20.30 -15.50
C LEU A 588 -19.83 21.45 -15.58
N LYS A 589 -18.60 21.22 -15.07
CA LYS A 589 -17.45 22.10 -15.32
C LYS A 589 -16.95 22.07 -16.78
N ARG A 590 -17.25 21.02 -17.56
CA ARG A 590 -16.88 20.83 -18.98
C ARG A 590 -17.95 21.32 -19.99
N ASP A 591 -19.25 21.20 -19.69
CA ASP A 591 -20.38 21.41 -20.62
C ASP A 591 -20.69 22.89 -20.92
N THR A 592 -19.86 23.82 -20.47
CA THR A 592 -19.92 25.23 -20.86
C THR A 592 -18.77 25.57 -21.79
N SER A 593 -18.90 25.25 -23.08
CA SER A 593 -18.03 25.73 -24.16
C SER A 593 -18.28 27.21 -24.51
N THR A 594 -18.33 28.08 -23.49
CA THR A 594 -18.29 29.56 -23.57
C THR A 594 -17.43 30.17 -22.45
N ILE A 595 -16.39 29.46 -21.97
CA ILE A 595 -15.54 29.97 -20.86
C ILE A 595 -14.47 30.95 -21.36
N TRP A 596 -14.18 31.06 -22.68
CA TRP A 596 -13.09 31.94 -23.13
C TRP A 596 -13.26 33.38 -22.70
N ASP A 597 -14.47 33.92 -22.68
CA ASP A 597 -14.77 35.27 -22.20
C ASP A 597 -15.23 35.32 -20.74
N ASP A 598 -15.05 34.25 -19.96
CA ASP A 598 -15.34 34.20 -18.54
C ASP A 598 -14.61 35.36 -17.83
N PRO A 599 -15.35 36.26 -17.16
CA PRO A 599 -14.78 37.40 -16.45
C PRO A 599 -13.98 37.01 -15.20
N SER A 600 -13.93 35.72 -14.83
CA SER A 600 -13.14 35.24 -13.71
C SER A 600 -11.67 35.64 -13.86
N SER A 601 -11.18 36.32 -12.83
CA SER A 601 -9.78 36.77 -12.74
C SER A 601 -8.78 35.61 -12.77
N GLU A 602 -9.25 34.38 -12.51
CA GLU A 602 -8.39 33.22 -12.47
C GLU A 602 -7.77 32.90 -13.82
N TYR A 603 -8.41 33.26 -14.94
CA TYR A 603 -7.93 33.04 -16.32
C TYR A 603 -7.18 34.23 -16.94
N ASP A 604 -7.26 35.42 -16.33
CA ASP A 604 -6.58 36.62 -16.84
C ASP A 604 -5.06 36.47 -16.87
N PHE A 605 -4.52 35.55 -16.07
CA PHE A 605 -3.11 35.20 -16.20
C PHE A 605 -2.83 34.51 -17.54
N ILE A 606 -3.69 33.62 -18.07
CA ILE A 606 -3.44 32.92 -19.35
C ILE A 606 -3.47 33.93 -20.49
N CYS A 607 -4.56 34.70 -20.57
CA CYS A 607 -4.81 35.72 -21.57
C CYS A 607 -5.70 36.81 -20.95
N PRO A 608 -5.38 38.11 -21.09
CA PRO A 608 -6.21 39.17 -20.53
C PRO A 608 -7.66 39.10 -21.06
N LEU A 609 -8.66 39.31 -20.20
CA LEU A 609 -10.07 39.32 -20.59
C LEU A 609 -10.36 40.18 -21.84
N SER A 610 -9.71 41.35 -21.95
CA SER A 610 -9.88 42.24 -23.12
C SER A 610 -9.47 41.60 -24.45
N GLU A 611 -8.41 40.79 -24.44
CA GLU A 611 -7.92 40.04 -25.60
C GLU A 611 -8.82 38.84 -25.87
N ARG A 612 -9.22 38.10 -24.83
CA ARG A 612 -10.18 36.99 -24.94
C ARG A 612 -11.52 37.43 -25.54
N GLN A 613 -12.07 38.55 -25.07
CA GLN A 613 -13.27 39.15 -25.63
C GLN A 613 -13.06 39.67 -27.07
N ALA A 614 -11.86 40.12 -27.42
CA ALA A 614 -11.55 40.51 -28.80
C ALA A 614 -11.55 39.27 -29.72
N ASP A 615 -11.00 38.15 -29.28
CA ASP A 615 -11.02 36.87 -30.00
C ASP A 615 -12.48 36.43 -30.26
N VAL A 616 -13.32 36.41 -29.22
CA VAL A 616 -14.76 36.08 -29.34
C VAL A 616 -15.50 37.00 -30.31
N ARG A 617 -15.25 38.32 -30.24
CA ARG A 617 -15.88 39.31 -31.14
C ARG A 617 -15.46 39.13 -32.60
N ASN A 618 -14.20 38.78 -32.84
CA ASN A 618 -13.66 38.62 -34.19
C ASN A 618 -14.08 37.29 -34.82
N PHE A 619 -14.36 36.25 -34.02
CA PHE A 619 -14.75 34.92 -34.47
C PHE A 619 -15.99 34.42 -33.73
N PRO A 620 -17.19 34.88 -34.13
CA PRO A 620 -18.43 34.54 -33.42
C PRO A 620 -18.82 33.06 -33.54
N SER A 621 -18.25 32.31 -34.48
CA SER A 621 -18.36 30.85 -34.56
C SER A 621 -17.08 30.22 -34.00
N HIS A 622 -16.97 30.19 -32.67
CA HIS A 622 -15.80 29.67 -31.97
C HIS A 622 -16.14 28.49 -31.05
N GLN A 623 -15.12 27.67 -30.81
CA GLN A 623 -15.04 26.71 -29.72
C GLN A 623 -13.81 27.03 -28.90
N SER A 624 -13.93 26.90 -27.58
CA SER A 624 -12.86 27.32 -26.69
C SER A 624 -12.91 26.61 -25.35
N CYS A 625 -11.74 26.38 -24.78
CA CYS A 625 -11.56 25.81 -23.46
C CYS A 625 -10.47 26.61 -22.73
N LEU A 626 -10.73 26.96 -21.47
CA LEU A 626 -9.73 27.50 -20.55
C LEU A 626 -9.64 26.57 -19.36
N TRP A 627 -8.41 26.36 -18.91
CA TRP A 627 -8.15 25.64 -17.68
C TRP A 627 -7.02 26.32 -16.93
N SER A 628 -7.16 26.42 -15.62
CA SER A 628 -6.09 26.87 -14.75
C SER A 628 -6.13 26.20 -13.41
N GLU A 629 -4.96 25.93 -12.85
CA GLU A 629 -4.81 25.39 -11.52
C GLU A 629 -3.64 26.05 -10.79
N THR A 630 -3.79 26.16 -9.47
CA THR A 630 -2.73 26.59 -8.56
C THR A 630 -2.37 25.44 -7.64
N VAL A 631 -1.14 24.93 -7.76
CA VAL A 631 -0.62 23.81 -6.97
C VAL A 631 0.37 24.34 -5.93
N GLY A 632 0.09 24.08 -4.66
CA GLY A 632 0.91 24.47 -3.50
C GLY A 632 0.03 24.78 -2.28
N LYS A 633 0.51 24.46 -1.07
CA LYS A 633 -0.20 24.82 0.17
C LYS A 633 0.00 26.28 0.51
N ASP A 634 -1.08 26.94 0.91
CA ASP A 634 -1.10 28.38 1.21
C ASP A 634 -0.82 28.72 2.68
N GLU A 635 -0.22 27.79 3.42
CA GLU A 635 0.01 27.87 4.87
C GLU A 635 1.46 28.28 5.21
N GLY A 636 1.62 29.44 5.87
CA GLY A 636 2.92 29.93 6.39
C GLY A 636 3.57 31.08 5.60
N ASP A 637 4.72 31.57 6.10
CA ASP A 637 5.46 32.74 5.56
C ASP A 637 6.39 32.43 4.38
N LEU A 638 6.63 31.14 4.10
CA LEU A 638 7.33 30.64 2.92
C LEU A 638 6.32 29.91 2.04
N LYS A 639 5.87 30.55 0.95
CA LYS A 639 4.94 29.95 -0.02
C LYS A 639 5.65 29.77 -1.34
N VAL A 640 5.59 28.57 -1.90
CA VAL A 640 5.93 28.36 -3.31
C VAL A 640 4.72 27.72 -3.92
N TYR A 641 4.08 28.43 -4.84
CA TYR A 641 2.95 27.89 -5.58
C TYR A 641 3.20 28.01 -7.07
N LEU A 642 2.74 27.00 -7.78
CA LEU A 642 2.76 26.93 -9.22
C LEU A 642 1.36 27.28 -9.71
N LYS A 643 1.24 28.34 -10.50
CA LYS A 643 0.02 28.59 -11.27
C LYS A 643 0.25 28.17 -12.72
N SER A 644 -0.52 27.21 -13.20
CA SER A 644 -0.47 26.76 -14.58
C SER A 644 -1.81 26.94 -15.25
N GLY A 645 -1.81 27.20 -16.55
CA GLY A 645 -3.02 27.28 -17.32
C GLY A 645 -2.79 27.08 -18.79
N VAL A 646 -3.82 26.53 -19.42
CA VAL A 646 -3.86 26.30 -20.85
C VAL A 646 -5.15 26.89 -21.38
N GLY A 647 -5.05 27.47 -22.56
CA GLY A 647 -6.19 28.02 -23.26
C GLY A 647 -6.15 27.59 -24.71
N LEU A 648 -7.27 27.08 -25.19
CA LEU A 648 -7.52 26.98 -26.61
C LEU A 648 -8.72 27.80 -27.07
N PHE A 649 -8.51 28.46 -28.20
CA PHE A 649 -9.56 29.10 -28.98
C PHE A 649 -9.42 28.69 -30.45
N ALA A 650 -10.50 28.15 -31.02
CA ALA A 650 -10.62 27.87 -32.44
C ALA A 650 -11.85 28.61 -32.97
N GLY A 651 -11.68 29.48 -33.97
CA GLY A 651 -12.75 30.33 -34.48
C GLY A 651 -12.72 30.46 -35.99
N GLY A 652 -13.89 30.48 -36.62
CA GLY A 652 -14.03 30.63 -38.06
C GLY A 652 -14.76 31.92 -38.45
N ASN A 653 -14.32 32.55 -39.55
CA ASN A 653 -15.20 33.36 -40.38
C ASN A 653 -15.48 32.62 -41.70
N LYS A 654 -16.35 33.12 -42.58
CA LYS A 654 -16.78 32.42 -43.81
C LYS A 654 -15.64 31.96 -44.74
N CYS A 655 -14.40 32.41 -44.55
CA CYS A 655 -13.28 32.04 -45.43
C CYS A 655 -11.97 31.61 -44.73
N ASN A 656 -11.77 31.86 -43.43
CA ASN A 656 -10.54 31.53 -42.70
C ASN A 656 -10.82 30.87 -41.34
N CYS A 657 -10.06 29.83 -41.03
CA CYS A 657 -10.00 29.21 -39.69
C CYS A 657 -8.80 29.78 -38.95
N ASP A 658 -9.08 30.47 -37.85
CA ASP A 658 -8.08 30.99 -36.95
C ASP A 658 -8.02 30.13 -35.69
N LEU A 659 -6.80 29.89 -35.23
CA LEU A 659 -6.52 29.00 -34.11
C LEU A 659 -5.54 29.70 -33.18
N LYS A 660 -5.82 29.67 -31.88
CA LYS A 660 -4.95 30.19 -30.84
C LYS A 660 -4.84 29.17 -29.73
N ALA A 661 -3.65 28.61 -29.57
CA ALA A 661 -3.28 27.76 -28.46
C ALA A 661 -2.30 28.50 -27.56
N LEU A 662 -2.60 28.52 -26.26
CA LEU A 662 -1.82 29.19 -25.22
C LEU A 662 -1.53 28.18 -24.11
N GLY A 663 -0.26 28.09 -23.72
CA GLY A 663 0.15 27.42 -22.49
C GLY A 663 0.96 28.40 -21.65
N LYS A 664 0.59 28.59 -20.39
CA LYS A 664 1.29 29.48 -19.48
C LYS A 664 1.52 28.83 -18.12
N ALA A 665 2.75 28.91 -17.63
CA ALA A 665 3.12 28.47 -16.30
C ALA A 665 3.86 29.61 -15.56
N VAL A 666 3.51 29.81 -14.29
CA VAL A 666 4.13 30.78 -13.40
C VAL A 666 4.47 30.10 -12.09
N VAL A 667 5.77 30.08 -11.73
CA VAL A 667 6.23 29.70 -10.40
C VAL A 667 6.36 30.98 -9.60
N ARG A 668 5.61 31.07 -8.50
CA ARG A 668 5.67 32.22 -7.61
C ARG A 668 6.18 31.82 -6.24
N GLY A 669 7.15 32.59 -5.74
CA GLY A 669 7.66 32.48 -4.39
C GLY A 669 7.18 33.65 -3.55
N HIS A 670 6.70 33.35 -2.35
CA HIS A 670 6.43 34.28 -1.27
C HIS A 670 7.38 33.96 -0.11
N LEU A 671 8.21 34.91 0.29
CA LEU A 671 9.10 34.74 1.43
C LEU A 671 9.08 36.03 2.27
N LEU A 672 8.65 35.94 3.52
CA LEU A 672 8.70 37.05 4.48
C LEU A 672 8.02 38.32 3.97
N GLY A 673 6.85 38.18 3.34
CA GLY A 673 6.08 39.28 2.76
C GLY A 673 6.60 39.79 1.40
N TRP A 674 7.69 39.24 0.88
CA TRP A 674 8.14 39.48 -0.49
C TRP A 674 7.54 38.45 -1.44
N GLU A 675 6.74 38.92 -2.40
CA GLU A 675 6.16 38.10 -3.45
C GLU A 675 6.87 38.37 -4.79
N ALA A 676 7.35 37.32 -5.46
CA ALA A 676 7.96 37.44 -6.77
C ALA A 676 7.67 36.25 -7.69
N ASP A 677 7.36 36.56 -8.95
CA ASP A 677 7.35 35.58 -10.04
C ASP A 677 8.81 35.12 -10.26
N ALA A 678 9.15 33.94 -9.76
CA ALA A 678 10.45 33.33 -9.97
C ALA A 678 10.61 32.97 -11.45
N VAL A 679 9.59 32.32 -12.01
CA VAL A 679 9.59 31.85 -13.40
C VAL A 679 8.24 32.12 -14.04
N LYS A 680 8.22 32.68 -15.23
CA LYS A 680 7.04 32.86 -16.07
C LYS A 680 7.35 32.35 -17.47
N ILE A 681 6.57 31.39 -17.94
CA ILE A 681 6.78 30.73 -19.22
C ILE A 681 5.47 30.74 -19.99
N LEU A 682 5.55 31.08 -21.27
CA LEU A 682 4.43 31.19 -22.18
C LEU A 682 4.82 30.56 -23.52
N GLY A 683 4.04 29.57 -23.96
CA GLY A 683 4.03 29.06 -25.32
C GLY A 683 2.73 29.50 -26.00
N CYS A 684 2.83 30.00 -27.23
CA CYS A 684 1.68 30.41 -28.02
C CYS A 684 1.83 29.90 -29.46
N VAL A 685 0.77 29.30 -29.99
CA VAL A 685 0.63 29.03 -31.43
C VAL A 685 -0.58 29.80 -31.90
N LEU A 686 -0.35 30.71 -32.84
CA LEU A 686 -1.38 31.52 -33.46
C LEU A 686 -1.39 31.24 -34.96
N LYS A 687 -2.49 30.72 -35.47
CA LYS A 687 -2.83 30.74 -36.89
C LYS A 687 -3.84 31.86 -37.11
N HIS A 688 -3.45 32.89 -37.84
CA HIS A 688 -4.33 34.01 -38.19
C HIS A 688 -4.17 34.34 -39.67
N ASN A 689 -5.27 34.30 -40.44
CA ASN A 689 -5.28 34.58 -41.88
C ASN A 689 -4.25 33.76 -42.68
N GLY A 690 -4.09 32.48 -42.34
CA GLY A 690 -3.16 31.57 -43.01
C GLY A 690 -1.69 31.72 -42.62
N ILE A 691 -1.33 32.71 -41.79
CA ILE A 691 0.02 32.84 -41.22
C ILE A 691 0.03 32.11 -39.87
N ILE A 692 1.00 31.22 -39.70
CA ILE A 692 1.21 30.49 -38.45
C ILE A 692 2.43 31.10 -37.75
N LYS A 693 2.22 31.58 -36.53
CA LYS A 693 3.25 32.10 -35.64
C LYS A 693 3.33 31.23 -34.40
N VAL A 694 4.51 30.74 -34.11
CA VAL A 694 4.82 30.03 -32.87
C VAL A 694 5.69 30.95 -32.05
N LYS A 695 5.27 31.31 -30.84
CA LYS A 695 6.00 32.19 -29.94
C LYS A 695 6.31 31.47 -28.64
N ALA A 696 7.57 31.53 -28.23
CA ALA A 696 8.02 31.06 -26.91
C ALA A 696 8.59 32.24 -26.11
N TYR A 697 8.10 32.41 -24.89
CA TYR A 697 8.47 33.49 -23.99
C TYR A 697 8.79 32.98 -22.60
N ILE A 698 9.96 33.34 -22.08
CA ILE A 698 10.43 32.96 -20.74
C ILE A 698 10.98 34.19 -20.04
N LYS A 699 10.41 34.48 -18.88
CA LYS A 699 10.86 35.52 -17.97
C LYS A 699 11.17 34.89 -16.62
N PHE A 700 12.35 35.17 -16.10
CA PHE A 700 12.82 34.64 -14.82
C PHE A 700 13.24 35.82 -13.93
N VAL A 701 12.62 35.99 -12.77
CA VAL A 701 12.91 37.07 -11.80
C VAL A 701 13.10 38.44 -12.49
N GLY A 702 12.11 38.85 -13.29
CA GLY A 702 12.18 40.12 -14.00
C GLY A 702 12.97 40.11 -15.33
N LEU A 703 13.89 39.18 -15.53
CA LEU A 703 14.75 39.09 -16.72
C LEU A 703 14.08 38.26 -17.82
N VAL A 704 13.96 38.80 -19.03
CA VAL A 704 13.48 38.04 -20.19
C VAL A 704 14.64 37.21 -20.72
N LEU A 705 14.55 35.88 -20.58
CA LEU A 705 15.59 34.93 -21.00
C LEU A 705 15.37 34.45 -22.43
N LEU A 706 14.12 34.38 -22.87
CA LEU A 706 13.74 33.94 -24.21
C LEU A 706 12.50 34.71 -24.67
N ASP A 707 12.56 35.30 -25.86
CA ASP A 707 11.42 35.89 -26.58
C ASP A 707 11.68 35.68 -28.06
N VAL A 708 11.30 34.50 -28.57
CA VAL A 708 11.62 34.08 -29.94
C VAL A 708 10.38 33.58 -30.68
N ASP A 709 10.31 33.93 -31.96
CA ASP A 709 9.41 33.28 -32.91
C ASP A 709 10.08 32.00 -33.42
N LEU A 710 9.43 30.85 -33.22
CA LEU A 710 9.95 29.54 -33.60
C LEU A 710 9.46 29.13 -35.00
N PRO A 711 10.27 28.38 -35.77
CA PRO A 711 9.82 27.79 -37.02
C PRO A 711 8.80 26.67 -36.78
N LEU A 712 8.09 26.29 -37.84
CA LEU A 712 7.11 25.19 -37.85
C LEU A 712 7.81 23.86 -37.52
N SER A 713 7.60 23.35 -36.30
CA SER A 713 8.25 22.16 -35.73
C SER A 713 9.69 22.38 -35.24
N TYR A 714 9.84 22.65 -33.93
CA TYR A 714 11.14 22.84 -33.29
C TYR A 714 11.11 22.42 -31.80
N THR A 715 12.10 21.63 -31.38
CA THR A 715 12.39 21.36 -29.96
C THR A 715 13.48 22.31 -29.49
N TYR A 716 13.17 23.22 -28.59
CA TYR A 716 14.13 24.14 -27.99
C TYR A 716 14.48 23.68 -26.57
N GLN A 717 15.75 23.32 -26.37
CA GLN A 717 16.30 23.05 -25.05
C GLN A 717 16.57 24.38 -24.34
N LEU A 718 15.99 24.58 -23.17
CA LEU A 718 16.25 25.79 -22.40
C LEU A 718 17.67 25.74 -21.84
N PRO A 719 18.44 26.84 -21.95
CA PRO A 719 19.69 26.96 -21.22
C PRO A 719 19.42 26.74 -19.73
N GLN A 720 20.34 26.05 -19.06
CA GLN A 720 20.29 25.90 -17.60
C GLN A 720 20.81 27.18 -16.94
N TYR A 721 20.10 27.64 -15.92
CA TYR A 721 20.47 28.84 -15.17
C TYR A 721 20.57 28.52 -13.69
N ASP A 722 21.71 28.84 -13.10
CA ASP A 722 22.00 28.67 -11.68
C ASP A 722 21.92 30.02 -10.98
N LEU A 723 21.04 30.14 -9.99
CA LEU A 723 20.77 31.41 -9.32
C LEU A 723 20.85 31.23 -7.81
N THR A 724 21.51 32.16 -7.13
CA THR A 724 21.51 32.22 -5.67
C THR A 724 20.44 33.23 -5.23
N LEU A 725 19.30 32.76 -4.72
CA LEU A 725 18.20 33.63 -4.28
C LEU A 725 18.59 34.41 -3.03
N PHE A 726 19.20 33.74 -2.07
CA PHE A 726 19.85 34.40 -0.94
C PHE A 726 21.09 33.62 -0.50
N SER A 727 22.04 34.33 0.06
CA SER A 727 23.18 33.78 0.78
C SER A 727 23.45 34.69 1.98
N VAL A 728 23.17 34.19 3.17
CA VAL A 728 23.37 34.89 4.42
C VAL A 728 24.49 34.18 5.17
N SER A 729 25.46 34.94 5.66
CA SER A 729 26.47 34.43 6.57
C SER A 729 26.61 35.36 7.76
N TYR A 730 26.52 34.79 8.95
CA TYR A 730 26.63 35.52 10.21
C TYR A 730 27.70 34.88 11.08
N THR A 731 28.63 35.68 11.59
CA THR A 731 29.71 35.19 12.46
C THR A 731 29.65 35.89 13.81
N PHE A 732 29.68 35.12 14.89
CA PHE A 732 29.77 35.61 16.26
C PHE A 732 30.84 34.84 17.03
N ILE A 733 31.30 35.38 18.16
CA ILE A 733 32.40 34.79 18.93
C ILE A 733 31.83 34.15 20.19
N VAL A 734 32.13 32.88 20.42
CA VAL A 734 31.83 32.17 21.67
C VAL A 734 33.16 31.96 22.40
N TYR A 735 33.36 32.69 23.50
CA TYR A 735 34.64 32.87 24.21
C TYR A 735 35.76 33.44 23.32
N ILE A 736 36.52 32.56 22.63
CA ILE A 736 37.64 32.90 21.73
C ILE A 736 37.50 32.22 20.36
N VAL A 737 36.42 31.47 20.14
CA VAL A 737 36.20 30.69 18.91
C VAL A 737 35.14 31.39 18.06
N PRO A 738 35.47 31.87 16.85
CA PRO A 738 34.47 32.37 15.91
C PRO A 738 33.59 31.21 15.42
N VAL A 739 32.28 31.39 15.57
CA VAL A 739 31.23 30.53 15.06
C VAL A 739 30.54 31.24 13.91
N THR A 740 30.57 30.63 12.73
CA THR A 740 29.94 31.11 11.50
C THR A 740 28.72 30.26 11.18
N LEU A 741 27.57 30.91 11.10
CA LEU A 741 26.35 30.37 10.52
C LEU A 741 26.26 30.82 9.07
N SER A 742 25.89 29.94 8.16
CA SER A 742 25.64 30.26 6.77
C SER A 742 24.36 29.58 6.31
N ALA A 743 23.53 30.28 5.56
CA ALA A 743 22.40 29.71 4.85
C ALA A 743 22.37 30.26 3.43
N SER A 744 22.18 29.41 2.44
CA SER A 744 21.99 29.78 1.05
C SER A 744 20.90 28.96 0.40
N LEU A 745 20.16 29.62 -0.48
CA LEU A 745 19.20 28.98 -1.37
C LEU A 745 19.67 29.18 -2.81
N GLN A 746 20.04 28.08 -3.45
CA GLN A 746 20.35 28.04 -4.87
C GLN A 746 19.18 27.45 -5.63
N VAL A 747 18.82 28.04 -6.75
CA VAL A 747 17.75 27.56 -7.64
C VAL A 747 18.36 27.36 -9.01
N HIS A 748 18.25 26.13 -9.51
CA HIS A 748 18.65 25.75 -10.86
C HIS A 748 17.37 25.61 -11.68
N VAL A 749 17.26 26.33 -12.78
CA VAL A 749 16.09 26.28 -13.67
C VAL A 749 16.51 25.83 -15.05
N GLY A 750 15.74 24.91 -15.61
CA GLY A 750 15.87 24.47 -17.00
C GLY A 750 14.55 23.93 -17.51
N GLY A 751 14.58 23.35 -18.71
CA GLY A 751 13.43 22.68 -19.28
C GLY A 751 13.51 22.53 -20.79
N GLN A 752 12.42 22.05 -21.38
CA GLN A 752 12.31 21.89 -22.84
C GLN A 752 10.98 22.45 -23.32
N VAL A 753 11.01 23.18 -24.43
CA VAL A 753 9.82 23.60 -25.17
C VAL A 753 9.79 22.82 -26.47
N PHE A 754 8.67 22.19 -26.78
CA PHE A 754 8.40 21.61 -28.08
C PHE A 754 7.20 22.32 -28.68
N ALA A 755 7.33 22.75 -29.92
CA ALA A 755 6.20 23.23 -30.70
C ALA A 755 6.27 22.56 -32.07
N GLY A 756 5.28 21.74 -32.38
CA GLY A 756 5.09 21.00 -33.62
C GLY A 756 3.89 21.52 -34.40
N LEU A 757 4.01 21.56 -35.72
CA LEU A 757 2.85 21.57 -36.60
C LEU A 757 3.01 20.42 -37.58
N GLU A 758 2.03 19.53 -37.60
CA GLU A 758 1.93 18.43 -38.53
C GLU A 758 0.73 18.69 -39.44
N VAL A 759 0.97 18.67 -40.76
CA VAL A 759 -0.09 18.82 -41.76
C VAL A 759 -0.27 17.45 -42.41
N GLY A 760 -1.39 16.80 -42.14
CA GLY A 760 -1.72 15.49 -42.69
C GLY A 760 -2.13 15.58 -44.17
N GLU A 761 -2.01 14.45 -44.87
CA GLU A 761 -2.31 14.35 -46.31
C GLU A 761 -3.77 14.71 -46.66
N SER A 762 -4.69 14.61 -45.70
CA SER A 762 -6.12 14.97 -45.83
C SER A 762 -6.41 16.45 -45.58
N GLY A 763 -5.37 17.29 -45.42
CA GLY A 763 -5.52 18.69 -45.01
C GLY A 763 -5.87 18.85 -43.54
N SER A 764 -5.74 17.79 -42.73
CA SER A 764 -5.78 17.90 -41.28
C SER A 764 -4.56 18.69 -40.80
N ILE A 765 -4.76 19.56 -39.82
CA ILE A 765 -3.68 20.35 -39.24
C ILE A 765 -3.63 20.02 -37.75
N LYS A 766 -2.53 19.40 -37.32
CA LYS A 766 -2.25 19.13 -35.92
C LYS A 766 -1.18 20.10 -35.41
N GLY A 767 -1.57 21.01 -34.52
CA GLY A 767 -0.63 21.82 -33.76
C GLY A 767 -0.39 21.19 -32.40
N THR A 768 0.85 21.01 -31.99
CA THR A 768 1.21 20.51 -30.66
C THR A 768 2.19 21.46 -30.02
N VAL A 769 1.95 21.81 -28.75
CA VAL A 769 2.87 22.54 -27.90
C VAL A 769 3.04 21.72 -26.64
N SER A 770 4.27 21.33 -26.31
CA SER A 770 4.57 20.78 -25.00
C SER A 770 5.68 21.56 -24.33
N PHE A 771 5.60 21.61 -23.01
CA PHE A 771 6.39 22.46 -22.17
C PHE A 771 6.75 21.73 -20.88
N THR A 772 8.05 21.49 -20.67
CA THR A 772 8.56 20.68 -19.56
C THR A 772 9.59 21.45 -18.74
N PRO A 773 9.20 22.43 -17.91
CA PRO A 773 10.12 23.09 -17.00
C PRO A 773 10.53 22.13 -15.88
N PHE A 774 11.76 22.26 -15.43
CA PHE A 774 12.18 21.76 -14.14
C PHE A 774 12.83 22.87 -13.33
N VAL A 775 12.54 22.86 -12.03
CA VAL A 775 13.11 23.78 -11.05
C VAL A 775 13.72 22.94 -9.93
N THR A 776 15.01 23.06 -9.73
CA THR A 776 15.75 22.43 -8.64
C THR A 776 16.11 23.48 -7.61
N ALA A 777 15.50 23.41 -6.43
CA ALA A 777 15.87 24.22 -5.28
C ALA A 777 16.83 23.44 -4.38
N THR A 778 18.01 23.99 -4.14
CA THR A 778 19.02 23.48 -3.22
C THR A 778 19.13 24.45 -2.04
N VAL A 779 18.74 23.96 -0.86
CA VAL A 779 18.92 24.66 0.41
C VAL A 779 20.18 24.13 1.05
N ASP A 780 21.11 25.03 1.35
CA ASP A 780 22.33 24.74 2.09
C ASP A 780 22.37 25.58 3.36
N ALA A 781 22.40 24.93 4.52
CA ALA A 781 22.66 25.58 5.80
C ALA A 781 23.89 24.94 6.45
N SER A 782 24.73 25.74 7.09
CA SER A 782 25.88 25.23 7.83
C SER A 782 26.17 26.09 9.06
N ALA A 783 26.65 25.43 10.11
CA ALA A 783 27.18 26.07 11.29
C ALA A 783 28.58 25.53 11.52
N SER A 784 29.58 26.40 11.63
CA SER A 784 30.97 25.97 11.81
C SER A 784 31.69 26.82 12.84
N ALA A 785 32.53 26.18 13.64
CA ALA A 785 33.43 26.80 14.59
C ALA A 785 34.86 26.64 14.08
N SER A 786 35.60 27.75 14.02
CA SER A 786 36.97 27.75 13.50
C SER A 786 37.98 28.07 14.61
N ILE A 787 38.93 27.17 14.84
CA ILE A 787 40.15 27.44 15.60
C ILE A 787 41.33 27.60 14.63
N PHE A 788 42.49 28.05 15.12
CA PHE A 788 43.63 28.42 14.26
C PHE A 788 44.05 27.33 13.25
N VAL A 789 43.97 26.06 13.66
CA VAL A 789 44.43 24.91 12.85
C VAL A 789 43.31 24.07 12.24
N ALA A 790 42.07 24.21 12.70
CA ALA A 790 40.95 23.35 12.33
C ALA A 790 39.62 24.10 12.32
N GLN A 791 38.75 23.75 11.39
CA GLN A 791 37.36 24.17 11.34
C GLN A 791 36.50 22.92 11.47
N VAL A 792 35.54 22.94 12.38
CA VAL A 792 34.58 21.85 12.58
C VAL A 792 33.19 22.43 12.46
N GLY A 793 32.25 21.67 11.92
CA GLY A 793 30.89 22.16 11.77
C GLY A 793 29.88 21.10 11.44
N ILE A 794 28.63 21.53 11.38
CA ILE A 794 27.49 20.77 10.92
C ILE A 794 26.94 21.44 9.66
N PHE A 795 26.29 20.65 8.80
CA PHE A 795 25.58 21.16 7.64
C PHE A 795 24.33 20.38 7.37
N LEU A 796 23.38 21.08 6.79
CA LEU A 796 22.12 20.57 6.30
C LEU A 796 22.04 20.98 4.82
N THR A 797 22.03 20.02 3.93
CA THR A 797 21.84 20.24 2.49
C THR A 797 20.60 19.48 2.05
N GLY A 798 19.62 20.17 1.49
CA GLY A 798 18.43 19.57 0.90
C GLY A 798 18.29 19.99 -0.56
N THR A 799 17.98 19.06 -1.46
CA THR A 799 17.73 19.38 -2.88
C THR A 799 16.40 18.82 -3.33
N ILE A 800 15.48 19.70 -3.69
CA ILE A 800 14.15 19.38 -4.22
C ILE A 800 14.15 19.73 -5.70
N THR A 801 13.90 18.74 -6.56
CA THR A 801 13.68 18.99 -8.00
C THR A 801 12.21 18.79 -8.32
N TYR A 802 11.55 19.86 -8.74
CA TYR A 802 10.16 19.85 -9.16
C TYR A 802 10.10 19.87 -10.69
N ASN A 803 9.37 18.92 -11.27
CA ASN A 803 9.16 18.79 -12.70
C ASN A 803 7.70 19.03 -13.02
N ILE A 804 7.43 19.82 -14.04
CA ILE A 804 6.09 19.99 -14.61
C ILE A 804 6.19 19.65 -16.08
N SER A 805 5.17 19.02 -16.63
CA SER A 805 5.05 18.71 -18.05
C SER A 805 3.65 19.11 -18.48
N ALA A 806 3.50 20.30 -19.05
CA ALA A 806 2.24 20.73 -19.65
C ALA A 806 2.31 20.48 -21.16
N TRP A 807 1.24 19.97 -21.74
CA TRP A 807 1.13 19.78 -23.17
C TRP A 807 -0.28 20.09 -23.66
N ALA A 808 -0.35 20.67 -24.86
CA ALA A 808 -1.56 21.01 -25.56
C ALA A 808 -1.40 20.57 -27.00
N SER A 809 -2.35 19.81 -27.52
CA SER A 809 -2.42 19.46 -28.94
C SER A 809 -3.80 19.80 -29.47
N VAL A 810 -3.84 20.23 -30.71
CA VAL A 810 -5.08 20.52 -31.43
C VAL A 810 -4.97 19.86 -32.77
N ALA A 811 -5.91 19.01 -33.12
CA ALA A 811 -6.05 18.49 -34.47
C ALA A 811 -7.33 19.05 -35.08
N VAL A 812 -7.19 19.77 -36.19
CA VAL A 812 -8.32 20.21 -37.01
C VAL A 812 -8.42 19.25 -38.19
N CYS A 813 -9.44 18.39 -38.21
CA CYS A 813 -9.72 17.47 -39.32
C CYS A 813 -10.76 18.10 -40.27
N ARG A 814 -10.60 17.90 -41.60
CA ARG A 814 -11.61 18.27 -42.61
C ARG A 814 -12.06 17.05 -43.43
N PRO A 815 -12.82 16.08 -42.86
CA PRO A 815 -13.19 14.89 -43.61
C PRO A 815 -14.34 15.17 -44.59
N GLN A 816 -15.33 15.97 -44.19
CA GLN A 816 -16.47 16.47 -44.97
C GLN A 816 -17.20 17.47 -44.06
N ASN A 817 -17.64 18.62 -44.58
CA ASN A 817 -18.33 19.68 -43.83
C ASN A 817 -19.38 19.09 -42.84
N PRO A 818 -19.35 19.39 -41.52
CA PRO A 818 -18.60 20.44 -40.81
C PRO A 818 -17.15 20.10 -40.43
N TRP A 819 -16.40 21.11 -39.96
CA TRP A 819 -15.05 20.96 -39.42
C TRP A 819 -15.09 20.26 -38.06
N PHE A 820 -14.15 19.34 -37.81
CA PHE A 820 -13.99 18.71 -36.51
C PHE A 820 -12.68 19.19 -35.88
N VAL A 821 -12.74 19.65 -34.63
CA VAL A 821 -11.59 20.13 -33.87
C VAL A 821 -11.43 19.22 -32.66
N GLU A 822 -10.38 18.40 -32.67
CA GLU A 822 -9.96 17.63 -31.50
C GLU A 822 -8.97 18.45 -30.71
N ILE A 823 -9.21 18.55 -29.42
CA ILE A 823 -8.36 19.27 -28.47
C ILE A 823 -7.86 18.25 -27.48
N TYR A 824 -6.57 18.27 -27.20
CA TYR A 824 -5.97 17.47 -26.14
C TYR A 824 -5.18 18.39 -25.23
N LEU A 825 -5.48 18.35 -23.95
CA LEU A 825 -4.78 19.09 -22.91
C LEU A 825 -4.35 18.09 -21.86
N GLY A 826 -3.11 18.19 -21.41
CA GLY A 826 -2.63 17.43 -20.28
C GLY A 826 -1.56 18.20 -19.54
N ALA A 827 -1.53 18.00 -18.23
CA ALA A 827 -0.45 18.47 -17.39
C ALA A 827 -0.09 17.34 -16.44
N ASP A 828 1.20 17.07 -16.32
CA ASP A 828 1.75 16.21 -15.29
C ASP A 828 2.62 17.06 -14.38
N HIS A 829 2.64 16.72 -13.10
CA HIS A 829 3.63 17.23 -12.18
C HIS A 829 4.21 16.12 -11.33
N GLY A 830 5.36 16.38 -10.76
CA GLY A 830 5.97 15.50 -9.78
C GLY A 830 7.26 16.09 -9.26
N TRP A 831 7.68 15.65 -8.09
CA TRP A 831 9.01 15.95 -7.59
C TRP A 831 9.89 14.71 -7.63
N SER A 832 11.14 14.92 -8.01
CA SER A 832 12.14 13.86 -7.93
C SER A 832 12.42 13.52 -6.47
N PRO A 833 12.81 12.27 -6.17
CA PRO A 833 13.24 11.89 -4.83
C PRO A 833 14.23 12.91 -4.27
N THR A 834 13.89 13.45 -3.10
CA THR A 834 14.64 14.56 -2.49
C THR A 834 15.58 13.98 -1.44
N SER A 835 16.88 14.22 -1.58
CA SER A 835 17.85 13.86 -0.55
C SER A 835 18.08 15.04 0.40
N ILE A 836 17.85 14.82 1.68
CA ILE A 836 18.23 15.74 2.76
C ILE A 836 19.42 15.11 3.48
N THR A 837 20.54 15.80 3.51
CA THR A 837 21.76 15.35 4.19
C THR A 837 22.08 16.27 5.35
N LEU A 838 22.04 15.72 6.57
CA LEU A 838 22.59 16.32 7.77
C LEU A 838 23.94 15.68 8.05
N GLY A 839 25.01 16.46 8.10
CA GLY A 839 26.35 15.92 8.32
C GLY A 839 27.21 16.78 9.22
N ALA A 840 28.16 16.15 9.91
CA ALA A 840 29.28 16.83 10.51
C ALA A 840 30.48 16.85 9.54
N PHE A 841 31.27 17.91 9.57
CA PHE A 841 32.48 18.05 8.77
C PHE A 841 33.63 18.66 9.56
N TYR A 842 34.83 18.42 9.06
CA TYR A 842 36.03 19.12 9.49
C TYR A 842 36.91 19.52 8.31
N GLN A 843 37.66 20.61 8.49
CA GLN A 843 38.68 21.10 7.59
C GLN A 843 39.94 21.41 8.40
N LEU A 844 41.10 21.03 7.89
CA LEU A 844 42.39 21.40 8.46
C LEU A 844 43.00 22.50 7.61
N ARG A 845 43.70 23.45 8.24
CA ARG A 845 44.48 24.41 7.47
C ARG A 845 45.66 23.73 6.79
N THR A 846 45.93 24.15 5.57
CA THR A 846 47.17 23.82 4.87
C THR A 846 48.32 24.68 5.42
N TRP A 847 49.56 24.34 5.07
CA TRP A 847 50.76 25.12 5.42
C TRP A 847 50.73 26.55 4.85
N THR A 848 49.93 26.81 3.82
CA THR A 848 49.68 28.14 3.26
C THR A 848 48.57 28.91 4.00
N PHE A 849 48.15 28.43 5.17
CA PHE A 849 47.04 28.97 5.98
C PHE A 849 45.68 29.02 5.26
N SER A 850 45.51 28.34 4.12
CA SER A 850 44.20 28.18 3.48
C SER A 850 43.46 26.97 4.06
N TRP A 851 42.13 26.99 4.06
CA TRP A 851 41.37 25.81 4.45
C TRP A 851 41.53 24.71 3.40
N GLY A 852 41.87 23.49 3.85
CA GLY A 852 41.91 22.31 3.01
C GLY A 852 40.51 21.85 2.57
N SER A 853 40.45 20.75 1.80
CA SER A 853 39.19 20.17 1.36
C SER A 853 38.33 19.74 2.54
N ARG A 854 37.03 20.01 2.44
CA ARG A 854 36.03 19.58 3.42
C ARG A 854 36.02 18.06 3.55
N ARG A 855 36.21 17.54 4.76
CA ARG A 855 36.10 16.11 5.06
C ARG A 855 34.86 15.88 5.91
N THR A 856 33.92 15.09 5.41
CA THR A 856 32.72 14.70 6.15
C THR A 856 33.07 13.59 7.16
N TRP A 857 32.44 13.65 8.33
CA TRP A 857 32.49 12.55 9.30
C TRP A 857 31.38 11.56 8.94
N SER A 858 31.76 10.47 8.27
CA SER A 858 30.82 9.42 7.85
C SER A 858 29.96 8.84 8.99
N PRO A 859 30.42 8.72 10.26
CA PRO A 859 29.56 8.23 11.34
C PRO A 859 28.45 9.21 11.74
N LEU A 860 28.57 10.47 11.34
CA LEU A 860 27.67 11.58 11.70
C LEU A 860 27.03 12.22 10.47
N THR A 861 26.97 11.49 9.36
CA THR A 861 26.28 11.91 8.14
C THR A 861 25.04 11.06 7.97
N TYR A 862 23.88 11.69 8.09
CA TYR A 862 22.57 11.09 7.90
C TYR A 862 21.96 11.67 6.63
N THR A 863 21.65 10.80 5.68
CA THR A 863 20.91 11.17 4.48
C THR A 863 19.56 10.51 4.51
N TRP A 864 18.51 11.31 4.46
CA TRP A 864 17.14 10.86 4.26
C TRP A 864 16.75 11.10 2.81
N THR A 865 16.15 10.09 2.18
CA THR A 865 15.55 10.24 0.86
C THR A 865 14.05 10.30 1.03
N LEU A 866 13.45 11.44 0.74
CA LEU A 866 12.00 11.54 0.62
C LEU A 866 11.59 10.92 -0.72
N PRO A 867 10.61 10.00 -0.73
CA PRO A 867 10.12 9.42 -1.97
C PRO A 867 9.59 10.54 -2.89
N GLY A 868 9.92 10.44 -4.17
CA GLY A 868 9.31 11.29 -5.18
C GLY A 868 7.82 10.98 -5.28
N SER A 869 6.98 11.98 -5.52
CA SER A 869 5.70 11.69 -6.17
C SER A 869 6.04 11.22 -7.58
N GLY A 870 5.49 10.10 -8.03
CA GLY A 870 5.53 9.78 -9.46
C GLY A 870 4.99 10.94 -10.30
N ARG A 871 5.06 10.86 -11.63
CA ARG A 871 4.28 11.81 -12.44
C ARG A 871 2.81 11.59 -12.13
N LEU A 872 2.22 12.55 -11.42
CA LEU A 872 0.79 12.57 -11.13
C LEU A 872 0.14 13.37 -12.26
N PRO A 873 -0.86 12.81 -12.95
CA PRO A 873 -1.65 13.58 -13.91
C PRO A 873 -2.42 14.65 -13.13
N LEU A 874 -2.29 15.91 -13.55
CA LEU A 874 -3.18 17.02 -13.12
C LEU A 874 -4.50 17.00 -13.88
N ILE A 875 -4.50 16.43 -15.09
CA ILE A 875 -5.67 16.36 -15.97
C ILE A 875 -5.72 14.96 -16.58
N GLU A 876 -6.84 14.25 -16.42
CA GLU A 876 -7.21 13.14 -17.31
C GLU A 876 -7.73 13.72 -18.63
N GLU A 877 -7.23 13.20 -19.75
CA GLU A 877 -7.43 13.71 -21.12
C GLU A 877 -8.82 14.31 -21.35
N CYS A 878 -8.88 15.60 -21.68
CA CYS A 878 -10.10 16.21 -22.20
C CYS A 878 -10.25 15.80 -23.67
N THR A 879 -10.90 14.66 -23.96
CA THR A 879 -11.35 14.34 -25.32
C THR A 879 -12.78 14.79 -25.50
N ASP A 880 -12.99 15.80 -26.34
CA ASP A 880 -14.31 16.24 -26.76
C ASP A 880 -14.75 15.36 -27.95
N THR A 881 -15.53 14.31 -27.68
CA THR A 881 -16.32 13.64 -28.71
C THR A 881 -17.78 13.79 -28.33
N ASP A 882 -18.45 14.77 -28.95
CA ASP A 882 -19.91 14.86 -28.96
C ASP A 882 -20.52 13.51 -29.42
N GLY A 883 -21.45 13.00 -28.64
CA GLY A 883 -21.92 11.61 -28.68
C GLY A 883 -23.01 11.26 -29.71
N GLY A 884 -23.41 9.98 -29.68
CA GLY A 884 -24.62 9.45 -30.30
C GLY A 884 -24.38 8.23 -31.20
N GLU A 885 -24.96 7.07 -30.86
CA GLU A 885 -25.23 6.04 -31.87
C GLU A 885 -25.99 6.69 -33.04
N PRO A 886 -25.44 6.67 -34.27
CA PRO A 886 -25.40 5.45 -35.06
C PRO A 886 -24.03 5.17 -35.71
N THR A 887 -23.71 3.89 -35.89
CA THR A 887 -22.56 3.32 -36.63
C THR A 887 -21.78 4.28 -37.55
N PRO A 888 -20.46 4.46 -37.35
CA PRO A 888 -19.65 5.35 -38.20
C PRO A 888 -19.34 4.70 -39.56
N PRO A 889 -19.33 5.46 -40.67
CA PRO A 889 -18.64 5.05 -41.89
C PRO A 889 -17.12 5.09 -41.67
N ALA A 890 -16.40 4.22 -42.38
CA ALA A 890 -15.05 3.73 -42.11
C ALA A 890 -13.86 4.73 -42.25
N THR A 891 -13.95 5.95 -41.75
CA THR A 891 -12.81 6.90 -41.73
C THR A 891 -12.79 7.73 -40.44
N THR A 892 -12.24 7.17 -39.37
CA THR A 892 -11.82 7.88 -38.16
C THR A 892 -10.52 8.67 -38.41
N CYS A 893 -10.31 9.81 -37.76
CA CYS A 893 -9.00 10.47 -37.76
C CYS A 893 -7.95 9.47 -37.20
N PRO A 894 -6.72 9.41 -37.74
CA PRO A 894 -5.68 8.53 -37.19
C PRO A 894 -5.48 8.87 -35.71
N SER A 895 -5.65 7.87 -34.83
CA SER A 895 -5.67 8.06 -33.38
C SER A 895 -4.41 8.76 -32.88
N ALA A 896 -4.61 9.88 -32.19
CA ALA A 896 -3.53 10.64 -31.58
C ALA A 896 -2.97 9.87 -30.39
N THR A 897 -1.74 9.37 -30.50
CA THR A 897 -0.93 8.96 -29.34
C THR A 897 -0.05 10.15 -28.93
N PRO A 898 0.04 10.51 -27.64
CA PRO A 898 1.01 11.51 -27.18
C PRO A 898 2.45 11.03 -27.43
N VAL A 899 3.34 11.97 -27.78
CA VAL A 899 4.76 11.70 -28.03
C VAL A 899 5.40 11.19 -26.73
N SER A 900 5.77 9.91 -26.67
CA SER A 900 6.52 9.36 -25.54
C SER A 900 7.96 9.87 -25.59
N THR A 901 8.31 10.78 -24.67
CA THR A 901 9.71 11.16 -24.46
C THR A 901 10.41 10.06 -23.66
N SER A 902 11.09 9.12 -24.31
CA SER A 902 11.96 8.15 -23.64
C SER A 902 13.19 8.86 -23.07
N SER A 903 13.25 9.07 -21.76
CA SER A 903 14.47 9.53 -21.09
C SER A 903 15.41 8.36 -20.82
N THR A 904 16.43 8.18 -21.66
CA THR A 904 17.57 7.31 -21.33
C THR A 904 18.48 7.99 -20.31
N THR A 905 18.52 7.48 -19.08
CA THR A 905 19.54 7.78 -18.07
C THR A 905 20.85 7.06 -18.44
N PRO A 906 22.02 7.72 -18.46
CA PRO A 906 23.28 7.03 -18.77
C PRO A 906 23.82 6.31 -17.53
N THR A 907 23.78 4.99 -17.53
CA THR A 907 24.53 4.15 -16.58
C THR A 907 25.95 3.91 -17.10
N ALA A 908 26.94 4.50 -16.42
CA ALA A 908 28.34 4.19 -16.63
C ALA A 908 28.66 2.80 -16.06
N SER A 909 29.09 1.86 -16.90
CA SER A 909 29.74 0.62 -16.46
C SER A 909 31.17 0.58 -16.99
N TRP A 910 32.12 0.43 -16.07
CA TRP A 910 33.52 0.16 -16.35
C TRP A 910 33.73 -1.36 -16.37
N ALA A 911 34.22 -1.91 -17.48
CA ALA A 911 34.91 -3.19 -17.47
C ALA A 911 36.03 -3.23 -18.53
N LYS A 912 37.20 -3.65 -18.06
CA LYS A 912 38.50 -3.77 -18.72
C LYS A 912 38.46 -4.69 -19.94
N TYR A 913 39.16 -4.35 -21.03
CA TYR A 913 40.02 -5.28 -21.78
C TYR A 913 41.15 -4.54 -22.52
N ARG A 914 42.36 -5.10 -22.47
CA ARG A 914 43.64 -4.62 -23.05
C ARG A 914 43.96 -5.44 -24.33
N PRO A 915 45.00 -5.12 -25.14
CA PRO A 915 44.85 -4.78 -26.57
C PRO A 915 45.67 -5.67 -27.54
N THR A 916 45.69 -5.24 -28.83
CA THR A 916 46.66 -5.45 -29.96
C THR A 916 46.20 -6.34 -31.15
N PRO A 917 46.76 -6.17 -32.38
CA PRO A 917 47.44 -5.02 -33.01
C PRO A 917 46.95 -4.67 -34.45
N THR A 918 47.49 -3.55 -34.93
CA THR A 918 47.49 -2.89 -36.25
C THR A 918 47.81 -3.79 -37.47
N PRO A 919 47.55 -3.33 -38.72
CA PRO A 919 48.61 -2.61 -39.45
C PRO A 919 48.19 -1.38 -40.29
N THR A 920 49.15 -0.48 -40.40
CA THR A 920 49.37 0.70 -41.27
C THR A 920 49.45 0.34 -42.78
N PRO A 921 49.36 1.29 -43.74
CA PRO A 921 50.47 2.23 -44.12
C PRO A 921 50.04 3.69 -44.45
N GLU A 922 50.84 4.70 -44.01
CA GLU A 922 51.80 5.56 -44.77
C GLU A 922 51.18 6.62 -45.72
N ILE A 923 51.15 7.91 -45.33
CA ILE A 923 52.14 9.01 -45.56
C ILE A 923 52.15 9.53 -47.02
N VAL A 924 51.86 10.84 -47.22
CA VAL A 924 52.71 11.87 -47.89
C VAL A 924 52.11 13.29 -47.66
N ILE A 925 52.97 14.23 -47.24
CA ILE A 925 52.84 15.72 -47.08
C ILE A 925 53.45 16.33 -48.39
N PRO A 926 53.13 17.54 -48.96
CA PRO A 926 53.45 18.81 -48.26
C PRO A 926 52.90 20.20 -48.69
N HIS A 927 53.27 21.19 -47.83
CA HIS A 927 53.49 22.65 -48.01
C HIS A 927 52.25 23.58 -48.15
N GLY A 928 52.19 24.77 -47.55
CA GLY A 928 53.13 25.54 -46.71
C GLY A 928 52.64 27.00 -46.50
N SER A 929 53.25 27.70 -45.53
CA SER A 929 53.25 29.16 -45.25
C SER A 929 51.90 29.86 -44.99
N GLY A 930 51.70 30.73 -43.99
CA GLY A 930 52.59 31.49 -43.12
C GLY A 930 52.00 32.90 -42.98
N ALA A 931 51.75 33.37 -41.76
CA ALA A 931 51.81 34.77 -41.31
C ALA A 931 51.13 34.95 -39.95
N GLU A 932 51.86 35.62 -39.07
CA GLU A 932 51.55 35.96 -37.68
C GLU A 932 51.00 37.42 -37.59
N PRO A 933 50.79 38.07 -36.42
CA PRO A 933 49.50 38.62 -36.02
C PRO A 933 49.49 40.15 -35.83
N ALA A 934 48.34 40.75 -35.49
CA ALA A 934 48.29 42.06 -34.85
C ALA A 934 47.11 42.22 -33.86
N PRO A 935 47.26 42.99 -32.75
CA PRO A 935 46.39 42.92 -31.58
C PRO A 935 45.67 44.29 -31.31
N PRO A 936 45.30 44.71 -30.07
CA PRO A 936 43.92 44.98 -29.67
C PRO A 936 43.62 46.47 -29.40
N THR A 937 42.34 46.85 -29.30
CA THR A 937 41.93 48.18 -28.79
C THR A 937 40.76 48.09 -27.81
N LYS A 938 41.00 48.54 -26.57
CA LYS A 938 40.02 48.94 -25.53
C LYS A 938 39.84 50.49 -25.57
N PRO A 939 39.11 51.14 -24.63
CA PRO A 939 37.65 51.34 -24.52
C PRO A 939 37.31 52.87 -24.49
N PRO A 940 36.13 53.31 -23.99
CA PRO A 940 36.21 54.30 -22.91
C PRO A 940 35.18 54.18 -21.78
N LEU A 941 35.58 54.77 -20.64
CA LEU A 941 34.87 55.00 -19.38
C LEU A 941 34.01 56.28 -19.39
N THR A 942 32.94 56.31 -18.58
CA THR A 942 32.51 57.40 -17.64
C THR A 942 31.37 56.83 -16.75
N LYS A 943 31.47 56.55 -15.43
CA LYS A 943 31.64 57.32 -14.17
C LYS A 943 30.43 58.21 -13.74
N PRO A 944 30.17 58.42 -12.41
CA PRO A 944 28.97 57.90 -11.71
C PRO A 944 28.23 58.93 -10.79
N LYS A 945 27.32 58.41 -9.93
CA LYS A 945 26.79 58.90 -8.61
C LYS A 945 25.54 59.82 -8.60
N PRO A 946 24.78 59.99 -7.48
CA PRO A 946 24.74 59.23 -6.19
C PRO A 946 23.36 59.13 -5.43
N PHE A 947 23.42 58.42 -4.28
CA PHE A 947 22.72 58.62 -2.97
C PHE A 947 21.35 57.95 -2.63
N PHE A 948 21.44 57.08 -1.60
CA PHE A 948 20.46 56.54 -0.63
C PHE A 948 19.79 57.65 0.25
N PRO A 949 18.87 57.41 1.25
CA PRO A 949 18.65 56.18 2.03
C PRO A 949 17.15 55.94 2.45
N PRO A 950 16.77 55.26 3.57
CA PRO A 950 15.77 54.18 3.55
C PRO A 950 14.54 54.43 4.46
N VAL A 951 13.51 53.57 4.32
CA VAL A 951 12.71 53.00 5.42
C VAL A 951 12.43 51.55 5.06
#